data_AF-A0A1V4RG08-F1
#
_entry.id   AF-A0A1V4RG08-F1
#
_cell.length_a   1.000
_cell.length_b   1.000
_cell.length_c   1.000
_cell.angle_alpha   90.00
_cell.angle_beta   90.00
_cell.angle_gamma   90.00
#
_symmetry.space_group_name_H-M   'P 1'
#
loop_
_entity.id
_entity.type
_entity.pdbx_description
1 polymer ?
#
loop_
_entity_poly.entity_id
_entity_poly.type
_entity_poly.pdbx_seq_one_letter_code
_entity_poly.pdbx_strand_id
1 'polypeptide(L)'
;MGRVQATKKHNICVVGAGHVGLVAAACFAHLGHKVICVDNDKKRIERLKKNILPFFEPQLKDLVRKSFKKGSLTFSRSLKSSLAKSDVIFIAVGTPPLPNGSADLTSIENVAYTIARNMNDYKLIVEKSTVPVHTGRKIKETIMRYRKNNIDFDVASNPEFLREGKAVYDFFYPDRIVIGVESPKAEKILRSIYASLKAPFVVTNINTAELIKHASNSFLAAKISFINAVSRVCDLAGADIEKVALAMGMDKRIGKHFLNAGIGYGGFCFHPEEILFVDKGAGLECKTFGELFRELNNINDNPVRILSADSNLSFALKDLMCITRRKYSDDLIVLKMSMGRVIKVTKEHPIVVLNGSKLDIKLAEEIREKDKVVLPIGEFGGNRDITIDVLEEIEGTQLLEKTWLNNKNMIRDNFAYLKPYLSNKYVHDVKKTGTMRAVDVLPARDILDMYDSNRLFTARSRSATLPYRIKINKSFARLIGYYLSEGWVCEDTGRNGVKRERINLSFGEHEREYISDVKNIIDSLGIRHIEKVQNGSCAIIMSSKLFVYIIEDVLKCGNNCYNKRIPPQILNSKADIKWEFLKGILRGDGGIVRLNNGKNLNIEYATVSRNLAHSLLLLLQSLSIITSMKRCYNNKSTVLTYIIRINGLEQVKKIGPLFGGKWKNYEEIANNYKRDILPLGYKKFDNHALIEVKKIEKERYNDFVYSVETENSLFVSSGGILIHNCFPKDLEAFIYISNKLGYDFGLLKEVKNINESQKDYFVEKIKESMWVLKGKKIAVLGLSFKPDTDDMRFAPSVDIVNMLINEGAVLSLYDPQAHKEAKEIFYSRRKTAKTNKLKFCKDAYSALKGCDCACFLTEWEEFKKLDFKKVKRLMRLPLVIDGRNMLDKSKLEKLGFTYIGMGTSYMRKK
;
A
#
# COMPACT_ATOMS: atom_id res chain seq x y z
N MET A 1 54.60 0.29 15.30
CA MET A 1 53.34 0.85 15.86
C MET A 1 53.08 2.22 15.22
N GLY A 2 52.03 2.38 14.41
CA GLY A 2 51.65 3.71 13.93
C GLY A 2 50.95 4.50 15.03
N ARG A 3 51.33 5.77 15.26
CA ARG A 3 50.63 6.64 16.22
C ARG A 3 49.18 6.81 15.76
N VAL A 4 48.22 6.39 16.58
CA VAL A 4 46.79 6.66 16.34
C VAL A 4 46.62 8.18 16.33
N GLN A 5 46.28 8.73 15.17
CA GLN A 5 46.02 10.16 15.00
C GLN A 5 44.87 10.53 15.95
N ALA A 6 45.12 11.42 16.90
CA ALA A 6 44.24 11.61 18.06
C ALA A 6 42.82 11.97 17.62
N THR A 7 41.88 11.02 17.74
CA THR A 7 40.52 11.17 17.24
C THR A 7 39.85 12.36 17.92
N LYS A 8 39.41 13.34 17.13
CA LYS A 8 38.81 14.57 17.65
C LYS A 8 37.62 14.21 18.54
N LYS A 9 37.71 14.54 19.83
CA LYS A 9 36.60 14.40 20.76
C LYS A 9 35.54 15.44 20.41
N HIS A 10 34.29 15.04 20.56
CA HIS A 10 33.10 15.86 20.29
C HIS A 10 32.16 15.72 21.47
N ASN A 11 31.34 16.75 21.72
CA ASN A 11 30.24 16.68 22.66
C ASN A 11 28.97 16.35 21.87
N ILE A 12 28.36 15.19 22.14
CA ILE A 12 27.28 14.61 21.35
C ILE A 12 26.01 14.51 22.19
N CYS A 13 24.94 15.14 21.73
CA CYS A 13 23.58 14.86 22.20
C CYS A 13 23.00 13.70 21.37
N VAL A 14 22.34 12.74 22.00
CA VAL A 14 21.54 11.72 21.31
C VAL A 14 20.12 11.77 21.87
N VAL A 15 19.16 12.10 21.01
CA VAL A 15 17.76 12.34 21.41
C VAL A 15 16.92 11.12 21.07
N GLY A 16 16.30 10.55 22.10
CA GLY A 16 15.66 9.24 22.11
C GLY A 16 16.52 8.20 22.83
N ALA A 17 15.97 7.56 23.86
CA ALA A 17 16.56 6.41 24.56
C ALA A 17 15.82 5.10 24.24
N GLY A 18 15.25 5.01 23.03
CA GLY A 18 14.83 3.75 22.42
C GLY A 18 16.03 2.94 21.92
N HIS A 19 15.77 1.87 21.16
CA HIS A 19 16.79 0.90 20.74
C HIS A 19 18.02 1.54 20.04
N VAL A 20 17.80 2.16 18.87
CA VAL A 20 18.85 2.85 18.09
C VAL A 20 19.58 3.92 18.92
N GLY A 21 18.83 4.80 19.58
CA GLY A 21 19.38 5.95 20.30
C GLY A 21 20.23 5.58 21.51
N LEU A 22 19.79 4.58 22.31
CA LEU A 22 20.54 4.12 23.47
C LEU A 22 21.82 3.36 23.06
N VAL A 23 21.76 2.53 22.01
CA VAL A 23 22.94 1.85 21.47
C VAL A 23 23.95 2.85 20.93
N ALA A 24 23.53 3.76 20.04
CA ALA A 24 24.41 4.78 19.48
C ALA A 24 25.04 5.67 20.56
N ALA A 25 24.25 6.14 21.54
CA ALA A 25 24.75 6.96 22.64
C ALA A 25 25.81 6.24 23.49
N ALA A 26 25.58 4.96 23.81
CA ALA A 26 26.53 4.17 24.57
C ALA A 26 27.83 3.94 23.77
N CYS A 27 27.71 3.55 22.50
CA CYS A 27 28.87 3.26 21.65
C CYS A 27 29.71 4.51 21.32
N PHE A 28 29.11 5.67 21.01
CA PHE A 28 29.84 6.93 20.88
C PHE A 28 30.62 7.29 22.16
N ALA A 29 30.04 7.06 23.35
CA ALA A 29 30.70 7.30 24.63
C ALA A 29 31.84 6.32 24.93
N HIS A 30 31.84 5.15 24.27
CA HIS A 30 32.91 4.16 24.31
C HIS A 30 34.05 4.50 23.34
N LEU A 31 33.74 5.01 22.14
CA LEU A 31 34.73 5.56 21.19
C LEU A 31 35.48 6.80 21.72
N GLY A 32 35.04 7.37 22.84
CA GLY A 32 35.76 8.41 23.58
C GLY A 32 35.19 9.82 23.45
N HIS A 33 34.04 9.97 22.78
CA HIS A 33 33.26 11.21 22.78
C HIS A 33 32.54 11.41 24.13
N LYS A 34 32.06 12.63 24.38
CA LYS A 34 31.28 12.97 25.58
C LYS A 34 29.81 13.05 25.19
N VAL A 35 28.96 12.21 25.78
CA VAL A 35 27.61 11.96 25.29
C VAL A 35 26.53 12.29 26.32
N ILE A 36 25.46 12.94 25.87
CA ILE A 36 24.23 13.16 26.63
C ILE A 36 23.07 12.47 25.91
N CYS A 37 22.55 11.39 26.49
CA CYS A 37 21.34 10.73 26.00
C CYS A 37 20.10 11.40 26.63
N VAL A 38 19.15 11.81 25.79
CA VAL A 38 17.98 12.62 26.18
C VAL A 38 16.69 11.87 25.85
N ASP A 39 15.77 11.75 26.81
CA ASP A 39 14.44 11.17 26.58
C ASP A 39 13.39 11.88 27.45
N ASN A 40 12.15 12.00 26.97
CA ASN A 40 11.08 12.70 27.69
C ASN A 40 10.48 11.85 28.83
N ASP A 41 10.54 10.52 28.71
CA ASP A 41 10.04 9.55 29.69
C ASP A 41 10.87 9.61 30.99
N LYS A 42 10.24 10.16 32.04
CA LYS A 42 10.82 10.24 33.39
C LYS A 42 11.18 8.86 33.94
N LYS A 43 10.33 7.85 33.74
CA LYS A 43 10.54 6.50 34.28
C LYS A 43 11.72 5.81 33.58
N ARG A 44 11.88 6.02 32.26
CA ARG A 44 13.02 5.52 31.48
C ARG A 44 14.34 6.14 31.90
N ILE A 45 14.42 7.47 32.01
CA ILE A 45 15.66 8.14 32.43
C ILE A 45 16.09 7.76 33.85
N GLU A 46 15.17 7.68 34.82
CA GLU A 46 15.53 7.26 36.19
C GLU A 46 15.87 5.75 36.29
N ARG A 47 15.35 4.91 35.40
CA ARG A 47 15.79 3.50 35.25
C ARG A 47 17.20 3.41 34.64
N LEU A 48 17.49 4.18 33.59
CA LEU A 48 18.78 4.19 32.90
C LEU A 48 19.93 4.66 33.79
N LYS A 49 19.72 5.70 34.61
CA LYS A 49 20.68 6.12 35.66
C LYS A 49 21.01 5.00 36.67
N LYS A 50 20.09 4.07 36.90
CA LYS A 50 20.25 2.88 37.77
C LYS A 50 20.77 1.64 37.00
N ASN A 51 21.20 1.81 35.74
CA ASN A 51 21.62 0.74 34.82
C ASN A 51 20.54 -0.35 34.58
N ILE A 52 19.26 0.04 34.66
CA ILE A 52 18.10 -0.80 34.33
C ILE A 52 17.63 -0.40 32.93
N LEU A 53 18.04 -1.18 31.92
CA LEU A 53 17.68 -0.91 30.52
C LEU A 53 16.19 -1.16 30.25
N PRO A 54 15.61 -0.58 29.17
CA PRO A 54 14.20 -0.77 28.82
C PRO A 54 13.91 -2.00 27.94
N PHE A 55 14.94 -2.63 27.35
CA PHE A 55 14.88 -3.83 26.49
C PHE A 55 16.18 -4.65 26.65
N PHE A 56 16.22 -5.88 26.14
CA PHE A 56 17.43 -6.70 26.06
C PHE A 56 18.24 -6.41 24.78
N GLU A 57 19.55 -6.24 24.93
CA GLU A 57 20.51 -6.14 23.83
C GLU A 57 21.89 -6.59 24.35
N PRO A 58 22.56 -7.57 23.72
CA PRO A 58 23.86 -8.07 24.18
C PRO A 58 24.92 -6.97 24.32
N GLN A 59 25.74 -7.09 25.37
CA GLN A 59 26.82 -6.17 25.76
C GLN A 59 26.39 -4.73 26.15
N LEU A 60 25.23 -4.23 25.69
CA LEU A 60 24.79 -2.84 25.89
C LEU A 60 24.71 -2.44 27.38
N LYS A 61 24.21 -3.33 28.24
CA LYS A 61 24.08 -3.08 29.69
C LYS A 61 25.42 -2.81 30.37
N ASP A 62 26.50 -3.43 29.90
CA ASP A 62 27.84 -3.19 30.43
C ASP A 62 28.53 -1.98 29.80
N LEU A 63 28.24 -1.72 28.53
CA LEU A 63 28.77 -0.58 27.81
C LEU A 63 28.18 0.74 28.33
N VAL A 64 26.86 0.78 28.60
CA VAL A 64 26.18 1.85 29.35
C VAL A 64 26.80 1.99 30.76
N ARG A 65 26.94 0.90 31.52
CA ARG A 65 27.52 0.90 32.88
C ARG A 65 28.92 1.52 32.92
N LYS A 66 29.79 1.14 31.98
CA LYS A 66 31.18 1.63 31.88
C LYS A 66 31.22 3.10 31.47
N SER A 67 30.52 3.49 30.41
CA SER A 67 30.51 4.88 29.92
C SER A 67 29.85 5.85 30.90
N PHE A 68 28.80 5.44 31.62
CA PHE A 68 28.15 6.25 32.66
C PHE A 68 29.08 6.46 33.88
N LYS A 69 29.72 5.39 34.39
CA LYS A 69 30.73 5.51 35.46
C LYS A 69 31.93 6.38 35.07
N LYS A 70 32.32 6.39 33.80
CA LYS A 70 33.41 7.23 33.26
C LYS A 70 33.00 8.70 33.06
N GLY A 71 31.72 9.04 33.20
CA GLY A 71 31.18 10.35 32.85
C GLY A 71 31.20 10.67 31.35
N SER A 72 31.53 9.71 30.48
CA SER A 72 31.47 9.88 29.03
C SER A 72 30.07 9.64 28.46
N LEU A 73 29.16 9.03 29.22
CA LEU A 73 27.71 9.00 28.95
C LEU A 73 26.95 9.60 30.13
N THR A 74 25.95 10.44 29.85
CA THR A 74 25.02 10.98 30.85
C THR A 74 23.57 10.91 30.35
N PHE A 75 22.60 10.96 31.27
CA PHE A 75 21.17 10.85 30.96
C PHE A 75 20.41 12.10 31.41
N SER A 76 19.63 12.70 30.50
CA SER A 76 18.88 13.95 30.71
C SER A 76 17.42 13.83 30.27
N ARG A 77 16.55 14.66 30.86
CA ARG A 77 15.15 14.86 30.42
C ARG A 77 14.93 16.14 29.63
N SER A 78 15.96 17.00 29.55
CA SER A 78 15.85 18.33 28.96
C SER A 78 16.82 18.47 27.81
N LEU A 79 16.28 18.47 26.59
CA LEU A 79 17.05 18.77 25.39
C LEU A 79 17.64 20.18 25.48
N LYS A 80 16.85 21.17 25.93
CA LYS A 80 17.28 22.56 26.15
C LYS A 80 18.59 22.67 26.93
N SER A 81 18.73 21.98 28.07
CA SER A 81 19.97 22.05 28.88
C SER A 81 21.12 21.18 28.35
N SER A 82 20.86 20.35 27.34
CA SER A 82 21.85 19.47 26.71
C SER A 82 22.46 20.11 25.44
N LEU A 83 21.72 21.00 24.76
CA LEU A 83 22.18 21.74 23.58
C LEU A 83 23.37 22.67 23.88
N ALA A 84 23.32 23.41 24.98
CA ALA A 84 24.41 24.26 25.47
C ALA A 84 25.66 23.49 25.97
N LYS A 85 25.68 22.15 25.78
CA LYS A 85 26.76 21.25 26.17
C LYS A 85 27.13 20.25 25.06
N SER A 86 26.62 20.45 23.84
CA SER A 86 26.76 19.52 22.72
C SER A 86 26.97 20.27 21.40
N ASP A 87 27.94 19.83 20.60
CA ASP A 87 28.27 20.39 19.29
C ASP A 87 27.51 19.65 18.17
N VAL A 88 27.20 18.37 18.41
CA VAL A 88 26.53 17.46 17.47
C VAL A 88 25.29 16.87 18.13
N ILE A 89 24.17 16.79 17.41
CA ILE A 89 22.89 16.26 17.93
C ILE A 89 22.37 15.17 17.01
N PHE A 90 22.46 13.90 17.42
CA PHE A 90 21.80 12.80 16.75
C PHE A 90 20.33 12.71 17.16
N ILE A 91 19.43 12.63 16.18
CA ILE A 91 17.99 12.43 16.38
C ILE A 91 17.67 10.95 16.13
N ALA A 92 17.47 10.21 17.21
CA ALA A 92 17.27 8.76 17.25
C ALA A 92 15.98 8.40 18.03
N VAL A 93 14.94 9.22 17.86
CA VAL A 93 13.63 9.05 18.48
C VAL A 93 12.84 7.95 17.78
N GLY A 94 11.86 7.38 18.47
CA GLY A 94 10.95 6.43 17.85
C GLY A 94 10.15 7.12 16.76
N THR A 95 10.36 6.67 15.51
CA THR A 95 9.39 6.80 14.43
C THR A 95 8.53 5.53 14.45
N PRO A 96 7.48 5.42 15.28
CA PRO A 96 6.48 4.40 15.02
C PRO A 96 6.00 4.59 13.58
N PRO A 97 5.59 3.52 12.88
CA PRO A 97 4.59 3.77 11.87
C PRO A 97 3.45 4.42 12.64
N LEU A 98 3.04 5.59 12.18
CA LEU A 98 1.68 6.04 12.41
C LEU A 98 0.73 4.88 11.99
N PRO A 99 -0.58 4.93 12.21
CA PRO A 99 -1.38 3.74 11.98
C PRO A 99 -1.53 3.22 10.54
N ASN A 100 -1.10 3.75 9.40
CA ASN A 100 -0.09 4.71 8.99
C ASN A 100 0.96 3.86 8.29
N GLY A 101 2.22 3.81 8.75
CA GLY A 101 3.35 3.19 8.04
C GLY A 101 4.50 4.17 7.87
N SER A 102 4.15 5.39 7.45
CA SER A 102 5.05 6.54 7.55
C SER A 102 5.45 6.72 8.99
N ALA A 103 6.74 7.00 9.15
CA ALA A 103 7.30 7.50 10.37
C ALA A 103 6.44 8.64 10.93
N ASP A 104 6.06 8.53 12.21
CA ASP A 104 5.64 9.69 12.96
C ASP A 104 6.80 10.67 13.08
N LEU A 105 6.74 11.74 12.28
CA LEU A 105 7.73 12.82 12.32
C LEU A 105 7.42 13.86 13.41
N THR A 106 6.32 13.72 14.16
CA THR A 106 5.99 14.60 15.30
C THR A 106 7.14 14.64 16.31
N SER A 107 7.76 13.48 16.60
CA SER A 107 8.91 13.41 17.49
C SER A 107 10.17 14.07 16.88
N ILE A 108 10.34 14.02 15.56
CA ILE A 108 11.47 14.66 14.85
C ILE A 108 11.31 16.18 14.84
N GLU A 109 10.12 16.68 14.50
CA GLU A 109 9.84 18.12 14.43
C GLU A 109 9.92 18.78 15.80
N ASN A 110 9.35 18.17 16.86
CA ASN A 110 9.46 18.70 18.22
C ASN A 110 10.94 18.83 18.66
N VAL A 111 11.81 17.92 18.23
CA VAL A 111 13.25 18.01 18.48
C VAL A 111 13.89 19.13 17.66
N ALA A 112 13.60 19.23 16.36
CA ALA A 112 14.09 20.32 15.50
C ALA A 112 13.65 21.72 15.98
N TYR A 113 12.39 21.89 16.37
CA TYR A 113 11.87 23.12 16.98
C TYR A 113 12.57 23.43 18.31
N THR A 114 12.78 22.42 19.17
CA THR A 114 13.46 22.61 20.44
C THR A 114 14.93 23.00 20.25
N ILE A 115 15.60 22.47 19.21
CA ILE A 115 16.93 22.93 18.79
C ILE A 115 16.87 24.40 18.38
N ALA A 116 15.99 24.76 17.44
CA ALA A 116 15.85 26.12 16.92
C ALA A 116 15.68 27.18 18.03
N ARG A 117 14.77 26.93 18.98
CA ARG A 117 14.45 27.89 20.05
C ARG A 117 15.52 28.03 21.13
N ASN A 118 16.53 27.15 21.16
CA ASN A 118 17.51 27.06 22.26
C ASN A 118 18.98 26.85 21.80
N MET A 119 19.28 26.83 20.50
CA MET A 119 20.65 26.79 19.98
C MET A 119 21.41 28.07 20.34
N ASN A 120 22.66 27.91 20.79
CA ASN A 120 23.47 28.94 21.43
C ASN A 120 24.83 29.19 20.72
N ASP A 121 25.26 28.23 19.91
CA ASP A 121 26.48 28.23 19.09
C ASP A 121 26.25 27.26 17.89
N TYR A 122 27.23 27.13 16.98
CA TYR A 122 27.10 26.27 15.79
C TYR A 122 26.83 24.80 16.14
N LYS A 123 25.78 24.23 15.54
CA LYS A 123 25.40 22.82 15.72
C LYS A 123 25.47 22.04 14.42
N LEU A 124 25.85 20.77 14.50
CA LEU A 124 25.55 19.77 13.47
C LEU A 124 24.37 18.90 13.94
N ILE A 125 23.25 18.95 13.23
CA ILE A 125 22.08 18.12 13.51
C ILE A 125 22.12 16.90 12.60
N VAL A 126 22.17 15.70 13.19
CA VAL A 126 22.27 14.43 12.49
C VAL A 126 20.97 13.67 12.63
N GLU A 127 20.22 13.60 11.54
CA GLU A 127 19.12 12.65 11.38
C GLU A 127 19.70 11.22 11.50
N LYS A 128 19.13 10.39 12.39
CA LYS A 128 19.58 9.00 12.64
C LYS A 128 18.44 7.99 12.87
N SER A 129 17.21 8.40 12.63
CA SER A 129 16.01 7.59 12.83
C SER A 129 15.64 6.89 11.51
N THR A 130 14.75 5.89 11.53
CA THR A 130 14.19 5.38 10.26
C THR A 130 13.14 6.39 9.77
N VAL A 131 13.52 7.28 8.83
CA VAL A 131 12.71 8.41 8.33
C VAL A 131 12.49 8.38 6.81
N PRO A 132 11.47 9.09 6.29
CA PRO A 132 11.34 9.43 4.88
C PRO A 132 12.50 10.24 4.32
N VAL A 133 12.74 10.06 3.03
CA VAL A 133 13.58 10.95 2.23
C VAL A 133 13.12 12.42 2.36
N HIS A 134 14.08 13.34 2.29
CA HIS A 134 13.93 14.78 2.53
C HIS A 134 13.60 15.17 3.99
N THR A 135 13.73 14.28 4.97
CA THR A 135 13.50 14.64 6.39
C THR A 135 14.60 15.55 6.92
N GLY A 136 15.86 15.33 6.55
CA GLY A 136 16.96 16.26 6.86
C GLY A 136 16.73 17.68 6.32
N ARG A 137 16.14 17.81 5.11
CA ARG A 137 15.73 19.11 4.57
C ARG A 137 14.67 19.79 5.45
N LYS A 138 13.64 19.05 5.89
CA LYS A 138 12.60 19.59 6.79
C LYS A 138 13.17 20.02 8.15
N ILE A 139 14.10 19.25 8.72
CA ILE A 139 14.83 19.64 9.94
C ILE A 139 15.55 20.99 9.71
N LYS A 140 16.21 21.17 8.56
CA LYS A 140 16.89 22.43 8.19
C LYS A 140 15.91 23.60 8.08
N GLU A 141 14.78 23.42 7.40
CA GLU A 141 13.75 24.45 7.22
C GLU A 141 13.09 24.85 8.56
N THR A 142 12.77 23.88 9.42
CA THR A 142 12.22 24.14 10.78
C THR A 142 13.20 24.92 11.64
N ILE A 143 14.51 24.58 11.60
CA ILE A 143 15.52 25.31 12.37
C ILE A 143 15.73 26.73 11.81
N MET A 144 15.82 26.90 10.48
CA MET A 144 15.90 28.23 9.86
C MET A 144 14.72 29.14 10.23
N ARG A 145 13.50 28.59 10.31
CA ARG A 145 12.27 29.34 10.60
C ARG A 145 12.13 29.76 12.07
N TYR A 146 12.54 28.91 13.01
CA TYR A 146 12.27 29.13 14.44
C TYR A 146 13.50 29.53 15.27
N ARG A 147 14.70 29.61 14.67
CA ARG A 147 15.91 30.09 15.35
C ARG A 147 15.73 31.53 15.81
N LYS A 148 16.05 31.79 17.09
CA LYS A 148 15.97 33.16 17.67
C LYS A 148 17.07 34.08 17.18
N ASN A 149 18.24 33.50 16.91
CA ASN A 149 19.47 34.19 16.61
C ASN A 149 19.98 33.71 15.23
N ASN A 150 20.68 34.55 14.49
CA ASN A 150 21.35 34.17 13.24
C ASN A 150 22.62 33.34 13.52
N ILE A 151 22.43 32.13 14.06
CA ILE A 151 23.49 31.16 14.33
C ILE A 151 23.51 30.13 13.19
N ASP A 152 24.71 29.83 12.70
CA ASP A 152 24.94 28.81 11.67
C ASP A 152 24.72 27.39 12.19
N PHE A 153 24.30 26.49 11.32
CA PHE A 153 24.20 25.08 11.62
C PHE A 153 24.24 24.25 10.33
N ASP A 154 24.63 22.98 10.46
CA ASP A 154 24.55 21.99 9.39
C ASP A 154 23.47 20.94 9.72
N VAL A 155 22.91 20.31 8.69
CA VAL A 155 22.11 19.09 8.84
C VAL A 155 22.74 17.96 8.03
N ALA A 156 22.63 16.74 8.53
CA ALA A 156 23.10 15.51 7.89
C ALA A 156 22.11 14.37 8.15
N SER A 157 22.17 13.30 7.35
CA SER A 157 21.58 12.00 7.68
C SER A 157 22.67 10.93 7.84
N ASN A 158 22.50 10.08 8.85
CA ASN A 158 23.34 8.93 9.13
C ASN A 158 22.41 7.74 9.46
N PRO A 159 21.77 7.13 8.45
CA PRO A 159 20.82 6.04 8.63
C PRO A 159 21.46 4.86 9.38
N GLU A 160 20.62 4.10 10.09
CA GLU A 160 21.09 3.04 10.97
C GLU A 160 20.78 1.62 10.45
N PHE A 161 21.76 0.72 10.50
CA PHE A 161 21.69 -0.63 9.91
C PHE A 161 21.78 -1.77 10.94
N LEU A 162 21.79 -1.45 12.23
CA LEU A 162 21.87 -2.43 13.32
C LEU A 162 20.72 -3.44 13.27
N ARG A 163 21.04 -4.69 13.57
CA ARG A 163 20.07 -5.74 13.91
C ARG A 163 19.95 -5.80 15.44
N GLU A 164 18.75 -5.61 15.99
CA GLU A 164 18.54 -5.85 17.44
C GLU A 164 18.98 -7.28 17.79
N GLY A 165 19.63 -7.45 18.94
CA GLY A 165 20.34 -8.67 19.35
C GLY A 165 21.81 -8.72 18.90
N LYS A 166 22.23 -7.88 17.95
CA LYS A 166 23.63 -7.71 17.52
C LYS A 166 24.02 -6.25 17.36
N ALA A 167 23.25 -5.32 17.90
CA ALA A 167 23.33 -3.90 17.60
C ALA A 167 24.62 -3.25 18.09
N VAL A 168 25.14 -3.70 19.23
CA VAL A 168 26.46 -3.25 19.71
C VAL A 168 27.59 -3.73 18.80
N TYR A 169 27.50 -4.96 18.27
CA TYR A 169 28.48 -5.49 17.32
C TYR A 169 28.39 -4.78 15.96
N ASP A 170 27.18 -4.68 15.41
CA ASP A 170 26.91 -4.06 14.10
C ASP A 170 27.34 -2.58 14.08
N PHE A 171 27.34 -1.89 15.23
CA PHE A 171 27.84 -0.52 15.34
C PHE A 171 29.37 -0.42 15.28
N PHE A 172 30.11 -1.36 15.89
CA PHE A 172 31.59 -1.34 15.90
C PHE A 172 32.21 -2.00 14.67
N TYR A 173 31.50 -2.91 14.02
CA TYR A 173 31.92 -3.63 12.81
C TYR A 173 30.90 -3.48 11.66
N PRO A 174 30.51 -2.25 11.26
CA PRO A 174 29.52 -2.04 10.21
C PRO A 174 30.12 -2.36 8.83
N ASP A 175 29.35 -3.02 7.96
CA ASP A 175 29.78 -3.32 6.58
C ASP A 175 30.09 -2.05 5.77
N ARG A 176 29.41 -0.94 6.11
CA ARG A 176 29.61 0.42 5.59
C ARG A 176 28.98 1.45 6.52
N ILE A 177 29.51 2.67 6.53
CA ILE A 177 28.92 3.82 7.24
C ILE A 177 28.41 4.80 6.19
N VAL A 178 27.09 5.04 6.16
CA VAL A 178 26.45 5.97 5.21
C VAL A 178 26.38 7.37 5.84
N ILE A 179 26.81 8.38 5.11
CA ILE A 179 26.80 9.79 5.51
C ILE A 179 26.18 10.62 4.38
N GLY A 180 25.01 11.19 4.65
CA GLY A 180 24.36 12.18 3.78
C GLY A 180 24.62 13.58 4.30
N VAL A 181 25.28 14.44 3.53
CA VAL A 181 25.74 15.78 3.96
C VAL A 181 25.60 16.82 2.85
N GLU A 182 25.57 18.10 3.25
CA GLU A 182 25.57 19.26 2.34
C GLU A 182 26.85 20.12 2.44
N SER A 183 27.74 19.88 3.41
CA SER A 183 28.97 20.66 3.59
C SER A 183 30.20 19.79 3.95
N PRO A 184 31.41 20.17 3.48
CA PRO A 184 32.66 19.51 3.90
C PRO A 184 32.92 19.60 5.41
N LYS A 185 32.35 20.61 6.09
CA LYS A 185 32.41 20.78 7.55
C LYS A 185 31.65 19.64 8.25
N ALA A 186 30.42 19.38 7.84
CA ALA A 186 29.60 18.28 8.34
C ALA A 186 30.24 16.91 8.05
N GLU A 187 30.76 16.71 6.84
CA GLU A 187 31.47 15.48 6.47
C GLU A 187 32.69 15.22 7.36
N LYS A 188 33.56 16.22 7.53
CA LYS A 188 34.78 16.13 8.35
C LYS A 188 34.45 15.86 9.83
N ILE A 189 33.36 16.43 10.34
CA ILE A 189 32.86 16.12 11.69
C ILE A 189 32.42 14.66 11.78
N LEU A 190 31.51 14.19 10.92
CA LEU A 190 30.98 12.82 10.97
C LEU A 190 32.06 11.75 10.75
N ARG A 191 32.95 11.95 9.77
CA ARG A 191 34.13 11.07 9.60
C ARG A 191 34.99 11.02 10.85
N SER A 192 35.21 12.15 11.54
CA SER A 192 36.02 12.19 12.77
C SER A 192 35.35 11.58 14.01
N ILE A 193 34.01 11.50 14.04
CA ILE A 193 33.26 10.73 15.06
C ILE A 193 33.44 9.22 14.82
N TYR A 194 33.46 8.81 13.55
CA TYR A 194 33.57 7.41 13.16
C TYR A 194 35.01 6.94 12.85
N ALA A 195 36.03 7.80 13.02
CA ALA A 195 37.40 7.57 12.55
C ALA A 195 38.14 6.37 13.19
N SER A 196 37.63 5.86 14.32
CA SER A 196 38.14 4.65 14.98
C SER A 196 37.53 3.35 14.45
N LEU A 197 36.48 3.42 13.62
CA LEU A 197 35.84 2.25 13.00
C LEU A 197 36.49 1.93 11.66
N LYS A 198 36.79 0.64 11.42
CA LYS A 198 37.37 0.15 10.17
C LYS A 198 36.27 -0.26 9.18
N ALA A 199 35.59 0.72 8.60
CA ALA A 199 34.51 0.52 7.65
C ALA A 199 34.60 1.49 6.46
N PRO A 200 34.14 1.10 5.25
CA PRO A 200 34.04 2.02 4.13
C PRO A 200 32.96 3.09 4.39
N PHE A 201 33.27 4.34 4.08
CA PHE A 201 32.33 5.45 4.15
C PHE A 201 31.64 5.66 2.80
N VAL A 202 30.33 5.51 2.77
CA VAL A 202 29.48 5.93 1.64
C VAL A 202 29.04 7.36 1.93
N VAL A 203 29.83 8.34 1.47
CA VAL A 203 29.46 9.77 1.54
C VAL A 203 28.64 10.13 0.30
N THR A 204 27.53 10.83 0.53
CA THR A 204 26.59 11.26 -0.50
C THR A 204 25.76 12.45 0.02
N ASN A 205 24.72 12.86 -0.69
CA ASN A 205 23.77 13.87 -0.21
C ASN A 205 22.79 13.26 0.82
N ILE A 206 22.11 14.12 1.60
CA ILE A 206 21.14 13.72 2.64
C ILE A 206 20.09 12.72 2.12
N ASN A 207 19.49 13.01 0.96
CA ASN A 207 18.36 12.25 0.41
C ASN A 207 18.76 10.81 0.02
N THR A 208 19.93 10.68 -0.63
CA THR A 208 20.46 9.37 -1.01
C THR A 208 20.81 8.53 0.22
N ALA A 209 21.32 9.15 1.30
CA ALA A 209 21.56 8.45 2.55
C ALA A 209 20.25 7.91 3.17
N GLU A 210 19.24 8.76 3.32
CA GLU A 210 17.92 8.37 3.83
C GLU A 210 17.35 7.16 3.05
N LEU A 211 17.43 7.17 1.70
CA LEU A 211 16.89 6.12 0.84
C LEU A 211 17.60 4.76 0.96
N ILE A 212 18.94 4.73 1.15
CA ILE A 212 19.73 3.48 1.23
C ILE A 212 19.25 2.58 2.38
N LYS A 213 18.73 3.15 3.48
CA LYS A 213 18.15 2.38 4.60
C LYS A 213 17.05 1.43 4.14
N HIS A 214 16.10 2.00 3.42
CA HIS A 214 14.82 1.40 3.10
C HIS A 214 14.97 0.34 2.00
N ALA A 215 15.74 0.66 0.96
CA ALA A 215 16.14 -0.30 -0.07
C ALA A 215 16.89 -1.51 0.54
N SER A 216 17.82 -1.27 1.48
CA SER A 216 18.54 -2.35 2.16
C SER A 216 17.60 -3.29 2.91
N ASN A 217 16.72 -2.74 3.75
CA ASN A 217 15.84 -3.56 4.60
C ASN A 217 14.84 -4.41 3.78
N SER A 218 14.30 -3.85 2.69
CA SER A 218 13.32 -4.56 1.85
C SER A 218 13.91 -5.70 1.02
N PHE A 219 15.13 -5.53 0.49
CA PHE A 219 15.81 -6.61 -0.25
C PHE A 219 16.12 -7.83 0.64
N LEU A 220 16.38 -7.60 1.94
CA LEU A 220 16.59 -8.69 2.90
C LEU A 220 15.31 -9.50 3.16
N ALA A 221 14.15 -8.85 3.24
CA ALA A 221 12.86 -9.54 3.28
C ALA A 221 12.64 -10.37 2.00
N ALA A 222 13.01 -9.83 0.84
CA ALA A 222 12.85 -10.51 -0.44
C ALA A 222 13.63 -11.84 -0.52
N LYS A 223 14.88 -11.87 -0.05
CA LYS A 223 15.68 -13.11 -0.02
C LYS A 223 15.10 -14.19 0.91
N ILE A 224 14.61 -13.79 2.09
CA ILE A 224 13.96 -14.71 3.05
C ILE A 224 12.71 -15.34 2.43
N SER A 225 11.86 -14.53 1.81
CA SER A 225 10.62 -15.02 1.23
C SER A 225 10.84 -15.87 -0.02
N PHE A 226 11.79 -15.50 -0.88
CA PHE A 226 12.20 -16.34 -2.00
C PHE A 226 12.60 -17.75 -1.54
N ILE A 227 13.52 -17.87 -0.56
CA ILE A 227 13.97 -19.19 -0.11
C ILE A 227 12.87 -19.97 0.65
N ASN A 228 11.93 -19.29 1.32
CA ASN A 228 10.75 -19.92 1.92
C ASN A 228 9.80 -20.54 0.88
N ALA A 229 9.69 -19.97 -0.33
CA ALA A 229 8.96 -20.63 -1.43
C ALA A 229 9.71 -21.87 -1.92
N VAL A 230 11.02 -21.74 -2.16
CA VAL A 230 11.88 -22.86 -2.62
C VAL A 230 11.90 -24.01 -1.61
N SER A 231 11.78 -23.73 -0.29
CA SER A 231 11.71 -24.80 0.72
C SER A 231 10.49 -25.71 0.54
N ARG A 232 9.32 -25.17 0.15
CA ARG A 232 8.13 -25.98 -0.13
C ARG A 232 8.30 -26.83 -1.39
N VAL A 233 8.98 -26.30 -2.40
CA VAL A 233 9.37 -27.07 -3.60
C VAL A 233 10.31 -28.21 -3.21
N CYS A 234 11.28 -27.97 -2.31
CA CYS A 234 12.17 -29.02 -1.82
C CYS A 234 11.44 -30.13 -1.06
N ASP A 235 10.53 -29.78 -0.14
CA ASP A 235 9.70 -30.76 0.59
C ASP A 235 8.88 -31.64 -0.37
N LEU A 236 8.32 -31.06 -1.45
CA LEU A 236 7.50 -31.79 -2.43
C LEU A 236 8.32 -32.61 -3.43
N ALA A 237 9.50 -32.13 -3.83
CA ALA A 237 10.39 -32.79 -4.79
C ALA A 237 11.33 -33.83 -4.13
N GLY A 238 11.32 -33.96 -2.80
CA GLY A 238 12.26 -34.79 -2.05
C GLY A 238 13.69 -34.20 -1.98
N ALA A 239 13.86 -32.93 -2.38
CA ALA A 239 15.13 -32.23 -2.36
C ALA A 239 15.43 -31.59 -0.98
N ASP A 240 16.61 -31.00 -0.88
CA ASP A 240 17.18 -30.48 0.37
C ASP A 240 17.47 -28.97 0.23
N ILE A 241 16.68 -28.16 0.95
CA ILE A 241 16.77 -26.69 0.86
C ILE A 241 18.13 -26.15 1.32
N GLU A 242 18.81 -26.80 2.26
CA GLU A 242 20.11 -26.34 2.75
C GLU A 242 21.18 -26.49 1.68
N LYS A 243 21.12 -27.59 0.92
CA LYS A 243 22.00 -27.82 -0.24
C LYS A 243 21.67 -26.88 -1.40
N VAL A 244 20.39 -26.61 -1.69
CA VAL A 244 19.96 -25.66 -2.71
C VAL A 244 20.40 -24.23 -2.35
N ALA A 245 20.15 -23.79 -1.11
CA ALA A 245 20.58 -22.49 -0.60
C ALA A 245 22.10 -22.33 -0.59
N LEU A 246 22.86 -23.38 -0.25
CA LEU A 246 24.31 -23.39 -0.30
C LEU A 246 24.81 -23.23 -1.74
N ALA A 247 24.32 -24.06 -2.68
CA ALA A 247 24.73 -24.02 -4.08
C ALA A 247 24.43 -22.67 -4.74
N MET A 248 23.22 -22.12 -4.54
CA MET A 248 22.89 -20.76 -4.99
C MET A 248 23.73 -19.69 -4.29
N GLY A 249 24.00 -19.86 -3.00
CA GLY A 249 24.77 -18.92 -2.17
C GLY A 249 26.28 -18.89 -2.46
N MET A 250 26.81 -19.90 -3.16
CA MET A 250 28.18 -19.93 -3.67
C MET A 250 28.38 -19.02 -4.90
N ASP A 251 27.31 -18.70 -5.64
CA ASP A 251 27.37 -17.65 -6.65
C ASP A 251 27.55 -16.28 -5.96
N LYS A 252 28.66 -15.62 -6.27
CA LYS A 252 29.03 -14.31 -5.69
C LYS A 252 28.03 -13.21 -6.01
N ARG A 253 27.19 -13.37 -7.05
CA ARG A 253 26.10 -12.45 -7.42
C ARG A 253 24.88 -12.56 -6.50
N ILE A 254 24.65 -13.75 -5.92
CA ILE A 254 23.51 -14.03 -5.04
C ILE A 254 23.92 -13.90 -3.57
N GLY A 255 25.03 -14.53 -3.19
CA GLY A 255 25.63 -14.51 -1.87
C GLY A 255 24.87 -15.31 -0.79
N LYS A 256 25.61 -16.14 -0.06
CA LYS A 256 25.19 -17.08 1.01
C LYS A 256 24.35 -16.54 2.20
N HIS A 257 24.05 -15.24 2.27
CA HIS A 257 23.36 -14.65 3.42
C HIS A 257 21.89 -14.37 3.12
N PHE A 258 21.02 -14.49 4.15
CA PHE A 258 19.56 -14.36 4.05
C PHE A 258 18.89 -15.41 3.13
N LEU A 259 19.50 -16.60 3.03
CA LEU A 259 18.98 -17.78 2.30
C LEU A 259 18.68 -18.94 3.25
N ASN A 260 18.25 -18.65 4.48
CA ASN A 260 17.80 -19.66 5.43
C ASN A 260 16.27 -19.72 5.38
N ALA A 261 15.71 -20.86 4.98
CA ALA A 261 14.28 -21.10 5.08
C ALA A 261 13.84 -21.29 6.54
N GLY A 262 12.58 -20.98 6.84
CA GLY A 262 12.00 -21.15 8.17
C GLY A 262 10.51 -20.82 8.18
N ILE A 263 10.02 -20.24 9.28
CA ILE A 263 8.60 -19.89 9.53
C ILE A 263 8.21 -18.40 9.28
N GLY A 264 9.10 -17.59 8.68
CA GLY A 264 8.78 -16.21 8.29
C GLY A 264 8.94 -15.10 9.35
N TYR A 265 8.18 -14.01 9.14
CA TYR A 265 7.99 -12.71 9.82
C TYR A 265 6.47 -12.32 9.84
N GLY A 266 6.01 -11.08 10.16
CA GLY A 266 4.55 -10.77 10.34
C GLY A 266 4.00 -9.34 10.03
N GLY A 267 2.65 -9.15 10.08
CA GLY A 267 1.91 -7.86 9.85
C GLY A 267 0.35 -7.84 10.09
N PHE A 268 -0.38 -6.74 9.76
CA PHE A 268 -1.87 -6.55 9.89
C PHE A 268 -2.64 -6.38 8.53
N CYS A 269 -4.01 -6.32 8.46
CA CYS A 269 -4.84 -6.43 7.20
C CYS A 269 -6.31 -5.82 7.15
N PHE A 270 -7.02 -5.97 6.01
CA PHE A 270 -8.36 -5.51 5.54
C PHE A 270 -9.24 -6.62 4.92
N HIS A 271 -10.53 -6.38 4.59
CA HIS A 271 -11.40 -7.31 3.84
C HIS A 271 -11.26 -7.21 2.28
N PRO A 272 -11.34 -8.32 1.51
CA PRO A 272 -11.09 -8.36 0.05
C PRO A 272 -11.94 -7.44 -0.82
N GLU A 273 -13.22 -7.27 -0.49
CA GLU A 273 -14.12 -6.44 -1.30
C GLU A 273 -14.01 -4.93 -1.03
N GLU A 274 -13.14 -4.51 -0.11
CA GLU A 274 -12.93 -3.08 0.09
C GLU A 274 -12.29 -2.45 -1.16
N ILE A 275 -12.63 -1.19 -1.41
CA ILE A 275 -12.27 -0.52 -2.66
C ILE A 275 -10.96 0.26 -2.50
N LEU A 276 -10.18 0.24 -3.56
CA LEU A 276 -8.96 1.00 -3.79
C LEU A 276 -9.10 1.72 -5.13
N PHE A 277 -8.58 2.93 -5.19
CA PHE A 277 -8.50 3.68 -6.44
C PHE A 277 -7.04 3.70 -6.88
N VAL A 278 -6.73 3.22 -8.09
CA VAL A 278 -5.34 2.93 -8.53
C VAL A 278 -5.03 3.41 -9.95
N ASP A 279 -3.90 4.09 -10.14
CA ASP A 279 -3.44 4.62 -11.44
C ASP A 279 -2.24 3.81 -11.95
N LYS A 280 -2.45 3.01 -13.01
CA LYS A 280 -1.42 2.14 -13.61
C LYS A 280 -0.73 2.78 -14.84
N GLY A 281 -0.73 4.11 -14.92
CA GLY A 281 -0.18 4.90 -16.04
C GLY A 281 -1.26 5.58 -16.89
N ALA A 282 -2.35 4.86 -17.17
CA ALA A 282 -3.52 5.34 -17.91
C ALA A 282 -4.46 6.27 -17.08
N GLY A 283 -4.11 6.56 -15.82
CA GLY A 283 -4.96 7.27 -14.87
C GLY A 283 -5.63 6.33 -13.85
N LEU A 284 -6.12 6.94 -12.77
CA LEU A 284 -6.89 6.33 -11.69
C LEU A 284 -8.10 5.50 -12.17
N GLU A 285 -8.06 4.19 -11.95
CA GLU A 285 -9.15 3.21 -12.01
C GLU A 285 -9.73 2.93 -10.60
N CYS A 286 -10.88 2.24 -10.52
CA CYS A 286 -11.47 1.73 -9.27
C CYS A 286 -11.46 0.19 -9.27
N LYS A 287 -10.98 -0.42 -8.17
CA LYS A 287 -10.86 -1.88 -7.99
C LYS A 287 -11.11 -2.29 -6.53
N THR A 288 -11.41 -3.55 -6.29
CA THR A 288 -11.33 -4.17 -4.95
C THR A 288 -9.89 -4.59 -4.60
N PHE A 289 -9.56 -4.75 -3.31
CA PHE A 289 -8.32 -5.40 -2.88
C PHE A 289 -8.14 -6.79 -3.53
N GLY A 290 -9.22 -7.58 -3.61
CA GLY A 290 -9.20 -8.93 -4.19
C GLY A 290 -9.02 -8.98 -5.71
N GLU A 291 -9.50 -7.99 -6.46
CA GLU A 291 -9.15 -7.81 -7.89
C GLU A 291 -7.69 -7.38 -8.03
N LEU A 292 -7.28 -6.32 -7.34
CA LEU A 292 -5.94 -5.74 -7.45
C LEU A 292 -4.83 -6.74 -7.07
N PHE A 293 -5.07 -7.57 -6.05
CA PHE A 293 -4.16 -8.66 -5.67
C PHE A 293 -4.00 -9.67 -6.82
N ARG A 294 -5.10 -10.09 -7.46
CA ARG A 294 -5.05 -11.03 -8.59
C ARG A 294 -4.39 -10.41 -9.82
N GLU A 295 -4.62 -9.13 -10.08
CA GLU A 295 -3.93 -8.40 -11.15
C GLU A 295 -2.41 -8.30 -10.90
N LEU A 296 -1.98 -8.06 -9.65
CA LEU A 296 -0.56 -7.87 -9.32
C LEU A 296 0.23 -9.17 -9.13
N ASN A 297 -0.41 -10.26 -8.72
CA ASN A 297 0.20 -11.59 -8.74
C ASN A 297 0.34 -12.15 -10.16
N ASN A 298 -0.40 -11.62 -11.14
CA ASN A 298 -0.27 -11.94 -12.56
C ASN A 298 0.69 -10.96 -13.25
N ILE A 299 2.00 -11.18 -13.01
CA ILE A 299 3.21 -10.56 -13.62
C ILE A 299 2.93 -9.26 -14.41
N ASN A 300 3.18 -8.12 -13.78
CA ASN A 300 3.24 -6.81 -14.42
C ASN A 300 4.35 -5.97 -13.75
N ASP A 301 5.36 -5.55 -14.52
CA ASP A 301 6.49 -4.74 -14.03
C ASP A 301 6.18 -3.23 -13.92
N ASN A 302 4.96 -2.81 -14.28
CA ASN A 302 4.58 -1.39 -14.30
C ASN A 302 4.25 -0.86 -12.89
N PRO A 303 4.76 0.34 -12.52
CA PRO A 303 4.49 0.94 -11.23
C PRO A 303 3.03 1.38 -11.11
N VAL A 304 2.29 0.72 -10.22
CA VAL A 304 0.91 1.03 -9.84
C VAL A 304 0.90 2.14 -8.81
N ARG A 305 0.11 3.18 -9.07
CA ARG A 305 -0.27 4.22 -8.10
C ARG A 305 -1.62 3.98 -7.48
N ILE A 306 -1.89 4.67 -6.40
CA ILE A 306 -3.06 4.58 -5.53
C ILE A 306 -3.40 5.99 -5.05
N LEU A 307 -4.70 6.28 -4.94
CA LEU A 307 -5.16 7.57 -4.46
C LEU A 307 -4.94 7.69 -2.96
N SER A 308 -4.45 8.85 -2.56
CA SER A 308 -4.17 9.20 -1.18
C SER A 308 -4.41 10.69 -0.92
N ALA A 309 -3.89 11.23 0.18
CA ALA A 309 -3.91 12.64 0.50
C ALA A 309 -2.53 13.17 0.93
N ASP A 310 -2.24 14.45 0.73
CA ASP A 310 -1.01 15.08 1.21
C ASP A 310 -1.09 15.43 2.70
N SER A 311 -0.09 16.17 3.21
CA SER A 311 -0.09 16.67 4.60
C SER A 311 -1.18 17.71 4.90
N ASN A 312 -1.86 18.22 3.87
CA ASN A 312 -2.96 19.18 3.97
C ASN A 312 -4.32 18.48 3.81
N LEU A 313 -4.37 17.14 3.71
CA LEU A 313 -5.57 16.34 3.43
C LEU A 313 -6.16 16.53 2.02
N SER A 314 -5.48 17.25 1.12
CA SER A 314 -5.83 17.35 -0.30
C SER A 314 -5.44 16.06 -1.03
N PHE A 315 -6.19 15.64 -2.04
CA PHE A 315 -5.88 14.40 -2.77
C PHE A 315 -4.48 14.41 -3.41
N ALA A 316 -3.79 13.27 -3.36
CA ALA A 316 -2.51 13.04 -4.00
C ALA A 316 -2.38 11.59 -4.47
N LEU A 317 -1.93 11.36 -5.71
CA LEU A 317 -1.47 10.03 -6.12
C LEU A 317 -0.15 9.69 -5.45
N LYS A 318 0.00 8.44 -5.03
CA LYS A 318 1.23 7.84 -4.53
C LYS A 318 1.39 6.47 -5.19
N ASP A 319 2.59 5.95 -5.40
CA ASP A 319 2.78 4.58 -5.91
C ASP A 319 2.32 3.52 -4.85
N LEU A 320 2.34 2.23 -5.17
CA LEU A 320 1.85 1.13 -4.32
C LEU A 320 2.75 -0.09 -4.46
N MET A 321 3.67 -0.38 -3.55
CA MET A 321 4.62 -1.52 -3.69
C MET A 321 4.40 -2.71 -2.75
N CYS A 322 3.37 -2.69 -1.90
CA CYS A 322 2.86 -3.88 -1.23
C CYS A 322 1.38 -4.02 -1.57
N ILE A 323 0.98 -5.19 -2.08
CA ILE A 323 -0.32 -5.76 -1.78
C ILE A 323 -0.10 -7.20 -1.34
N THR A 324 -0.80 -7.60 -0.28
CA THR A 324 -0.63 -8.93 0.31
C THR A 324 -1.91 -9.48 0.87
N ARG A 325 -1.91 -10.79 1.18
CA ARG A 325 -2.99 -11.47 1.90
C ARG A 325 -2.49 -12.51 2.90
N ARG A 326 -3.30 -12.77 3.92
CA ARG A 326 -3.18 -13.92 4.83
C ARG A 326 -4.57 -14.45 5.18
N LYS A 327 -4.67 -15.67 5.71
CA LYS A 327 -5.95 -16.16 6.27
C LYS A 327 -6.30 -15.39 7.56
N TYR A 328 -7.61 -15.22 7.80
CA TYR A 328 -8.17 -14.68 9.03
C TYR A 328 -9.37 -15.53 9.45
N SER A 329 -9.46 -15.85 10.73
CA SER A 329 -10.57 -16.62 11.31
C SER A 329 -10.99 -15.96 12.62
N ASP A 330 -11.42 -14.71 12.52
CA ASP A 330 -11.89 -13.92 13.65
C ASP A 330 -12.96 -12.89 13.23
N ASP A 331 -13.43 -12.08 14.18
CA ASP A 331 -14.37 -10.99 13.87
C ASP A 331 -13.64 -9.86 13.10
N LEU A 332 -14.21 -9.41 11.99
CA LEU A 332 -13.89 -8.11 11.39
C LEU A 332 -14.65 -7.01 12.13
N ILE A 333 -14.01 -5.84 12.27
CA ILE A 333 -14.68 -4.63 12.73
C ILE A 333 -15.29 -3.95 11.51
N VAL A 334 -16.61 -3.74 11.57
CA VAL A 334 -17.39 -3.06 10.54
C VAL A 334 -17.74 -1.67 11.06
N LEU A 335 -16.99 -0.67 10.61
CA LEU A 335 -17.23 0.72 10.95
C LEU A 335 -18.31 1.28 10.03
N LYS A 336 -19.43 1.72 10.58
CA LYS A 336 -20.51 2.40 9.86
C LYS A 336 -20.52 3.88 10.26
N MET A 337 -20.23 4.76 9.31
CA MET A 337 -20.19 6.20 9.51
C MET A 337 -21.46 6.89 9.01
N SER A 338 -21.57 8.19 9.30
CA SER A 338 -22.56 9.06 8.66
C SER A 338 -22.37 9.13 7.14
N MET A 339 -23.35 9.72 6.43
CA MET A 339 -23.41 9.72 4.96
C MET A 339 -23.44 8.32 4.31
N GLY A 340 -23.76 7.28 5.09
CA GLY A 340 -23.87 5.89 4.62
C GLY A 340 -22.54 5.24 4.25
N ARG A 341 -21.41 5.78 4.75
CA ARG A 341 -20.10 5.17 4.50
C ARG A 341 -19.85 3.98 5.43
N VAL A 342 -19.16 2.96 4.93
CA VAL A 342 -18.87 1.71 5.65
C VAL A 342 -17.52 1.17 5.19
N ILE A 343 -16.72 0.62 6.11
CA ILE A 343 -15.59 -0.26 5.80
C ILE A 343 -15.49 -1.43 6.79
N LYS A 344 -15.04 -2.60 6.32
CA LYS A 344 -14.68 -3.79 7.11
C LYS A 344 -13.17 -3.97 7.20
N VAL A 345 -12.63 -4.12 8.41
CA VAL A 345 -11.18 -4.24 8.68
C VAL A 345 -10.88 -5.22 9.82
N THR A 346 -9.63 -5.69 9.97
CA THR A 346 -9.28 -6.51 11.17
C THR A 346 -9.30 -5.66 12.44
N LYS A 347 -9.45 -6.27 13.62
CA LYS A 347 -9.57 -5.50 14.89
C LYS A 347 -8.32 -4.67 15.22
N GLU A 348 -7.13 -5.18 14.90
CA GLU A 348 -5.86 -4.47 14.99
C GLU A 348 -5.57 -3.61 13.75
N HIS A 349 -6.48 -3.56 12.77
CA HIS A 349 -6.28 -2.70 11.61
C HIS A 349 -6.47 -1.24 12.01
N PRO A 350 -5.63 -0.30 11.55
CA PRO A 350 -5.59 0.99 12.19
C PRO A 350 -6.14 2.13 11.31
N ILE A 351 -6.79 3.12 11.95
CA ILE A 351 -7.75 4.04 11.34
C ILE A 351 -7.36 5.50 11.59
N VAL A 352 -7.60 6.36 10.59
CA VAL A 352 -7.50 7.83 10.72
C VAL A 352 -8.72 8.37 11.45
N VAL A 353 -8.49 9.15 12.49
CA VAL A 353 -9.49 10.08 13.03
C VAL A 353 -8.94 11.51 13.09
N LEU A 354 -9.80 12.52 13.13
CA LEU A 354 -9.40 13.91 13.39
C LEU A 354 -9.80 14.31 14.82
N ASN A 355 -8.81 14.60 15.64
CA ASN A 355 -8.96 15.01 17.03
C ASN A 355 -8.61 16.50 17.15
N GLY A 356 -9.65 17.34 17.28
CA GLY A 356 -9.52 18.79 17.12
C GLY A 356 -9.13 19.16 15.69
N SER A 357 -7.88 19.58 15.50
CA SER A 357 -7.27 19.91 14.20
C SER A 357 -6.12 18.97 13.79
N LYS A 358 -5.84 17.92 14.58
CA LYS A 358 -4.76 16.96 14.31
C LYS A 358 -5.31 15.63 13.83
N LEU A 359 -4.56 14.98 12.93
CA LEU A 359 -4.76 13.58 12.63
C LEU A 359 -4.32 12.75 13.85
N ASP A 360 -5.21 11.87 14.26
CA ASP A 360 -5.12 11.00 15.43
C ASP A 360 -5.60 9.59 15.05
N ILE A 361 -5.29 8.62 15.89
CA ILE A 361 -4.48 7.51 15.41
C ILE A 361 -4.80 6.28 16.27
N LYS A 362 -5.72 5.43 15.79
CA LYS A 362 -6.43 4.42 16.61
C LYS A 362 -6.54 3.08 15.91
N LEU A 363 -6.43 1.96 16.64
CA LEU A 363 -6.82 0.64 16.13
C LEU A 363 -8.35 0.57 15.95
N ALA A 364 -8.86 -0.26 15.03
CA ALA A 364 -10.30 -0.39 14.79
C ALA A 364 -11.08 -0.85 16.04
N GLU A 365 -10.46 -1.61 16.94
CA GLU A 365 -11.02 -1.95 18.27
C GLU A 365 -10.96 -0.81 19.31
N GLU A 366 -10.20 0.25 19.05
CA GLU A 366 -10.09 1.46 19.88
C GLU A 366 -11.02 2.59 19.42
N ILE A 367 -11.46 2.57 18.16
CA ILE A 367 -12.46 3.49 17.61
C ILE A 367 -13.75 3.45 18.44
N ARG A 368 -14.36 4.63 18.65
CA ARG A 368 -15.64 4.80 19.35
C ARG A 368 -16.64 5.52 18.46
N GLU A 369 -17.93 5.40 18.78
CA GLU A 369 -18.94 6.23 18.12
C GLU A 369 -18.66 7.71 18.40
N LYS A 370 -18.98 8.57 17.42
CA LYS A 370 -18.61 10.00 17.33
C LYS A 370 -17.13 10.29 17.03
N ASP A 371 -16.26 9.28 16.88
CA ASP A 371 -14.95 9.51 16.28
C ASP A 371 -15.11 10.03 14.84
N LYS A 372 -14.30 11.04 14.47
CA LYS A 372 -14.42 11.77 13.20
C LYS A 372 -13.41 11.26 12.20
N VAL A 373 -13.86 10.78 11.06
CA VAL A 373 -13.04 10.19 10.00
C VAL A 373 -13.01 11.13 8.79
N VAL A 374 -11.87 11.18 8.09
CA VAL A 374 -11.60 12.14 7.01
C VAL A 374 -12.04 11.64 5.63
N LEU A 375 -12.69 12.53 4.87
CA LEU A 375 -12.89 12.44 3.42
C LEU A 375 -12.07 13.57 2.75
N PRO A 376 -10.98 13.29 2.01
CA PRO A 376 -10.26 14.30 1.23
C PRO A 376 -11.18 14.96 0.18
N ILE A 377 -11.00 16.23 -0.17
CA ILE A 377 -11.78 16.88 -1.25
C ILE A 377 -10.87 17.71 -2.16
N GLY A 378 -11.41 18.16 -3.30
CA GLY A 378 -10.68 18.92 -4.31
C GLY A 378 -10.11 18.05 -5.44
N GLU A 379 -9.47 18.68 -6.41
CA GLU A 379 -9.17 18.02 -7.69
C GLU A 379 -8.03 17.00 -7.59
N PHE A 380 -8.15 15.91 -8.37
CA PHE A 380 -7.08 14.94 -8.59
C PHE A 380 -7.02 14.52 -10.07
N GLY A 381 -5.89 13.96 -10.48
CA GLY A 381 -5.50 13.82 -11.88
C GLY A 381 -4.74 15.06 -12.36
N GLY A 382 -3.82 14.88 -13.31
CA GLY A 382 -3.12 16.01 -13.94
C GLY A 382 -3.98 16.66 -15.03
N ASN A 383 -3.69 17.92 -15.38
CA ASN A 383 -4.34 18.68 -16.46
C ASN A 383 -4.01 18.17 -17.89
N ARG A 384 -4.06 16.85 -18.09
CA ARG A 384 -3.78 16.18 -19.37
C ARG A 384 -4.96 16.35 -20.33
N ASP A 385 -4.69 16.86 -21.52
CA ASP A 385 -5.52 16.60 -22.68
C ASP A 385 -5.22 15.16 -23.13
N ILE A 386 -6.22 14.28 -23.07
CA ILE A 386 -6.05 12.87 -23.45
C ILE A 386 -6.57 12.66 -24.87
N THR A 387 -5.76 12.01 -25.69
CA THR A 387 -6.08 11.60 -27.05
C THR A 387 -5.81 10.09 -27.15
N ILE A 388 -6.76 9.35 -27.71
CA ILE A 388 -6.65 7.91 -27.99
C ILE A 388 -6.09 7.74 -29.41
N ASP A 389 -4.95 7.07 -29.56
CA ASP A 389 -4.43 6.64 -30.86
C ASP A 389 -5.04 5.29 -31.25
N VAL A 390 -5.92 5.29 -32.24
CA VAL A 390 -6.74 4.12 -32.55
C VAL A 390 -5.97 3.06 -33.35
N LEU A 391 -4.76 3.34 -33.86
CA LEU A 391 -3.89 2.31 -34.44
C LEU A 391 -3.03 1.63 -33.38
N GLU A 392 -2.49 2.39 -32.43
CA GLU A 392 -1.73 1.87 -31.27
C GLU A 392 -2.61 0.96 -30.40
N GLU A 393 -3.82 1.40 -30.04
CA GLU A 393 -4.72 0.62 -29.19
C GLU A 393 -5.21 -0.69 -29.83
N ILE A 394 -5.26 -0.79 -31.18
CA ILE A 394 -5.61 -2.04 -31.88
C ILE A 394 -4.37 -2.86 -32.31
N GLU A 395 -3.15 -2.40 -32.00
CA GLU A 395 -1.92 -3.06 -32.44
C GLU A 395 -1.81 -4.47 -31.81
N GLY A 396 -1.38 -5.46 -32.60
CA GLY A 396 -1.41 -6.88 -32.18
C GLY A 396 -2.81 -7.53 -32.12
N THR A 397 -3.91 -6.80 -32.33
CA THR A 397 -5.26 -7.39 -32.37
C THR A 397 -5.67 -7.84 -33.78
N GLN A 398 -6.65 -8.76 -33.86
CA GLN A 398 -7.28 -9.10 -35.14
C GLN A 398 -8.12 -7.96 -35.77
N LEU A 399 -8.24 -6.78 -35.14
CA LEU A 399 -8.87 -5.61 -35.75
C LEU A 399 -7.90 -4.89 -36.70
N LEU A 400 -6.60 -4.94 -36.42
CA LEU A 400 -5.58 -4.25 -37.21
C LEU A 400 -5.56 -4.72 -38.68
N GLU A 401 -5.50 -6.03 -38.92
CA GLU A 401 -5.57 -6.62 -40.28
C GLU A 401 -6.86 -6.24 -41.04
N LYS A 402 -7.93 -5.99 -40.29
CA LYS A 402 -9.27 -5.67 -40.81
C LYS A 402 -9.48 -4.15 -40.93
N THR A 403 -8.51 -3.34 -40.52
CA THR A 403 -8.57 -1.87 -40.51
C THR A 403 -7.78 -1.27 -41.66
N TRP A 404 -8.37 -0.24 -42.27
CA TRP A 404 -7.78 0.53 -43.36
C TRP A 404 -7.74 2.01 -42.99
N LEU A 405 -6.65 2.67 -43.36
CA LEU A 405 -6.50 4.12 -43.34
C LEU A 405 -7.03 4.71 -44.65
N ASN A 406 -7.72 5.85 -44.57
CA ASN A 406 -7.99 6.70 -45.72
C ASN A 406 -7.40 8.11 -45.50
N ASN A 407 -6.43 8.48 -46.34
CA ASN A 407 -5.97 9.86 -46.51
C ASN A 407 -5.27 10.02 -47.87
N LYS A 408 -5.95 10.65 -48.83
CA LYS A 408 -5.44 10.79 -50.21
C LYS A 408 -4.28 11.79 -50.32
N ASN A 409 -4.23 12.80 -49.47
CA ASN A 409 -3.15 13.80 -49.51
C ASN A 409 -1.86 13.17 -48.95
N MET A 410 -1.90 12.67 -47.70
CA MET A 410 -0.76 11.99 -47.07
C MET A 410 -0.12 10.92 -47.97
N ILE A 411 -0.94 10.05 -48.57
CA ILE A 411 -0.46 8.97 -49.45
C ILE A 411 0.09 9.48 -50.79
N ARG A 412 -0.45 10.57 -51.35
CA ARG A 412 0.07 11.20 -52.58
C ARG A 412 1.40 11.87 -52.32
N ASP A 413 1.43 12.72 -51.30
CA ASP A 413 2.53 13.64 -50.99
C ASP A 413 3.79 12.87 -50.57
N ASN A 414 3.61 11.76 -49.85
CA ASN A 414 4.69 10.95 -49.28
C ASN A 414 4.86 9.58 -49.98
N PHE A 415 4.32 9.41 -51.19
CA PHE A 415 4.22 8.10 -51.84
C PHE A 415 5.57 7.37 -51.99
N ALA A 416 6.66 8.10 -52.23
CA ALA A 416 7.99 7.51 -52.39
C ALA A 416 8.50 6.84 -51.10
N TYR A 417 8.24 7.45 -49.93
CA TYR A 417 8.61 6.92 -48.62
C TYR A 417 7.68 5.78 -48.16
N LEU A 418 6.39 5.85 -48.52
CA LEU A 418 5.42 4.81 -48.15
C LEU A 418 5.54 3.54 -49.02
N LYS A 419 6.07 3.66 -50.25
CA LYS A 419 6.16 2.54 -51.23
C LYS A 419 6.85 1.27 -50.70
N PRO A 420 7.98 1.30 -49.95
CA PRO A 420 8.66 0.09 -49.48
C PRO A 420 7.82 -0.75 -48.50
N TYR A 421 6.88 -0.14 -47.78
CA TYR A 421 6.00 -0.82 -46.83
C TYR A 421 4.75 -1.42 -47.49
N LEU A 422 4.50 -1.11 -48.77
CA LEU A 422 3.35 -1.64 -49.52
C LEU A 422 3.63 -3.03 -50.07
N SER A 423 2.70 -3.96 -49.86
CA SER A 423 2.73 -5.22 -50.61
C SER A 423 2.62 -4.96 -52.12
N ASN A 424 3.56 -5.49 -52.91
CA ASN A 424 3.72 -5.25 -54.35
C ASN A 424 2.42 -5.43 -55.17
N LYS A 425 1.49 -6.25 -54.68
CA LYS A 425 0.21 -6.57 -55.32
C LYS A 425 -0.79 -5.39 -55.42
N TYR A 426 -0.64 -4.33 -54.61
CA TYR A 426 -1.66 -3.27 -54.49
C TYR A 426 -1.14 -1.82 -54.61
N VAL A 427 0.14 -1.64 -55.00
CA VAL A 427 0.83 -0.33 -55.03
C VAL A 427 0.09 0.73 -55.85
N HIS A 428 -0.50 0.36 -56.99
CA HIS A 428 -1.25 1.27 -57.85
C HIS A 428 -2.61 1.68 -57.26
N ASP A 429 -3.32 0.75 -56.62
CA ASP A 429 -4.61 1.02 -55.99
C ASP A 429 -4.45 1.95 -54.78
N VAL A 430 -3.40 1.77 -53.97
CA VAL A 430 -3.09 2.66 -52.84
C VAL A 430 -2.93 4.10 -53.33
N LYS A 431 -2.12 4.33 -54.38
CA LYS A 431 -1.90 5.66 -54.97
C LYS A 431 -3.18 6.27 -55.56
N LYS A 432 -3.98 5.47 -56.27
CA LYS A 432 -5.23 5.90 -56.92
C LYS A 432 -6.31 6.26 -55.90
N THR A 433 -6.47 5.41 -54.89
CA THR A 433 -7.60 5.46 -53.95
C THR A 433 -7.31 6.32 -52.70
N GLY A 434 -6.04 6.54 -52.34
CA GLY A 434 -5.67 7.17 -51.07
C GLY A 434 -6.04 6.30 -49.87
N THR A 435 -5.92 4.98 -50.00
CA THR A 435 -6.33 3.98 -49.00
C THR A 435 -5.24 2.94 -48.83
N MET A 436 -4.88 2.63 -47.58
CA MET A 436 -3.75 1.77 -47.22
C MET A 436 -4.17 0.88 -46.04
N ARG A 437 -3.66 -0.35 -45.92
CA ARG A 437 -3.98 -1.21 -44.76
C ARG A 437 -3.31 -0.62 -43.53
N ALA A 438 -3.93 -0.75 -42.36
CA ALA A 438 -3.31 -0.30 -41.11
C ALA A 438 -1.92 -0.95 -40.89
N VAL A 439 -1.80 -2.25 -41.15
CA VAL A 439 -0.53 -3.00 -41.11
C VAL A 439 0.56 -2.46 -42.05
N ASP A 440 0.20 -1.87 -43.20
CA ASP A 440 1.17 -1.36 -44.17
C ASP A 440 1.69 0.04 -43.78
N VAL A 441 0.94 0.79 -42.98
CA VAL A 441 1.24 2.20 -42.66
C VAL A 441 1.78 2.40 -41.23
N LEU A 442 1.60 1.43 -40.34
CA LEU A 442 2.23 1.43 -39.01
C LEU A 442 3.75 1.70 -39.02
N PRO A 443 4.57 1.20 -39.96
CA PRO A 443 6.01 1.53 -40.00
C PRO A 443 6.33 3.00 -40.27
N ALA A 444 5.35 3.80 -40.72
CA ALA A 444 5.49 5.21 -41.10
C ALA A 444 4.76 6.15 -40.12
N ARG A 445 4.89 5.90 -38.80
CA ARG A 445 4.31 6.75 -37.73
C ARG A 445 4.69 8.23 -37.90
N ASP A 446 5.92 8.51 -38.34
CA ASP A 446 6.42 9.85 -38.60
C ASP A 446 5.54 10.65 -39.57
N ILE A 447 4.97 9.99 -40.59
CA ILE A 447 4.08 10.62 -41.57
C ILE A 447 2.62 10.56 -41.14
N LEU A 448 2.18 9.50 -40.45
CA LEU A 448 0.84 9.41 -39.86
C LEU A 448 0.53 10.59 -38.94
N ASP A 449 1.53 10.99 -38.15
CA ASP A 449 1.38 11.96 -37.07
C ASP A 449 1.36 13.42 -37.57
N MET A 450 1.76 13.66 -38.83
CA MET A 450 1.67 14.95 -39.52
C MET A 450 0.26 15.29 -40.04
N TYR A 451 -0.68 14.32 -40.06
CA TYR A 451 -2.00 14.49 -40.68
C TYR A 451 -3.14 14.05 -39.74
N ASP A 452 -3.60 14.93 -38.85
CA ASP A 452 -4.79 14.68 -38.01
C ASP A 452 -6.09 14.44 -38.81
N SER A 453 -6.09 14.71 -40.13
CA SER A 453 -7.15 14.32 -41.07
C SER A 453 -7.21 12.82 -41.40
N ASN A 454 -6.35 12.00 -40.78
CA ASN A 454 -6.32 10.55 -40.92
C ASN A 454 -7.60 9.86 -40.37
N ARG A 455 -8.22 9.00 -41.18
CA ARG A 455 -9.51 8.33 -40.89
C ARG A 455 -9.40 6.81 -41.03
N LEU A 456 -9.94 6.08 -40.05
CA LEU A 456 -9.91 4.62 -39.98
C LEU A 456 -11.28 4.00 -40.25
N PHE A 457 -11.31 2.80 -40.84
CA PHE A 457 -12.53 2.04 -41.08
C PHE A 457 -12.26 0.53 -41.24
N THR A 458 -13.24 -0.31 -40.88
CA THR A 458 -13.13 -1.79 -40.89
C THR A 458 -14.06 -2.48 -41.90
N ALA A 459 -14.71 -1.73 -42.78
CA ALA A 459 -15.63 -2.23 -43.81
C ALA A 459 -15.01 -2.08 -45.20
N ARG A 460 -15.51 -2.82 -46.20
CA ARG A 460 -15.13 -2.58 -47.62
C ARG A 460 -15.64 -1.24 -48.18
N SER A 461 -16.40 -0.46 -47.41
CA SER A 461 -16.98 0.82 -47.79
C SER A 461 -16.61 1.93 -46.79
N ARG A 462 -16.22 3.10 -47.30
CA ARG A 462 -15.83 4.30 -46.51
C ARG A 462 -16.99 5.03 -45.82
N SER A 463 -18.19 4.44 -45.79
CA SER A 463 -19.44 5.07 -45.35
C SER A 463 -19.65 5.10 -43.83
N ALA A 464 -18.70 4.58 -43.07
CA ALA A 464 -18.52 4.84 -41.64
C ALA A 464 -17.02 4.93 -41.39
N THR A 465 -16.55 6.02 -40.76
CA THR A 465 -15.14 6.26 -40.48
C THR A 465 -14.97 6.83 -39.08
N LEU A 466 -13.85 6.51 -38.44
CA LEU A 466 -13.48 7.00 -37.11
C LEU A 466 -12.22 7.87 -37.24
N PRO A 467 -11.97 8.88 -36.39
CA PRO A 467 -10.68 9.57 -36.36
C PRO A 467 -9.57 8.56 -36.02
N TYR A 468 -8.39 8.71 -36.63
CA TYR A 468 -7.17 8.03 -36.19
C TYR A 468 -6.83 8.39 -34.74
N ARG A 469 -7.03 9.66 -34.37
CA ARG A 469 -6.80 10.22 -33.03
C ARG A 469 -8.11 10.75 -32.45
N ILE A 470 -8.58 10.20 -31.33
CA ILE A 470 -9.82 10.65 -30.66
C ILE A 470 -9.46 11.46 -29.41
N LYS A 471 -9.63 12.78 -29.47
CA LYS A 471 -9.45 13.66 -28.30
C LYS A 471 -10.64 13.59 -27.35
N ILE A 472 -10.37 13.31 -26.07
CA ILE A 472 -11.36 13.26 -24.99
C ILE A 472 -11.71 14.71 -24.59
N ASN A 473 -12.56 15.32 -25.41
CA ASN A 473 -13.09 16.66 -25.24
C ASN A 473 -14.43 16.65 -24.48
N LYS A 474 -15.02 17.83 -24.24
CA LYS A 474 -16.31 18.02 -23.53
C LYS A 474 -17.44 17.18 -24.13
N SER A 475 -17.57 17.18 -25.44
CA SER A 475 -18.57 16.42 -26.19
C SER A 475 -18.38 14.91 -26.01
N PHE A 476 -17.15 14.42 -26.17
CA PHE A 476 -16.83 13.00 -25.98
C PHE A 476 -17.10 12.54 -24.54
N ALA A 477 -16.66 13.33 -23.54
CA ALA A 477 -16.92 13.04 -22.13
C ALA A 477 -18.41 12.97 -21.79
N ARG A 478 -19.23 13.84 -22.39
CA ARG A 478 -20.69 13.83 -22.26
C ARG A 478 -21.33 12.59 -22.89
N LEU A 479 -20.85 12.14 -24.05
CA LEU A 479 -21.24 10.87 -24.67
C LEU A 479 -20.90 9.66 -23.78
N ILE A 480 -19.72 9.64 -23.15
CA ILE A 480 -19.37 8.60 -22.16
C ILE A 480 -20.28 8.66 -20.93
N GLY A 481 -20.70 9.86 -20.50
CA GLY A 481 -21.71 10.02 -19.45
C GLY A 481 -23.04 9.35 -19.79
N TYR A 482 -23.61 9.67 -20.96
CA TYR A 482 -24.83 9.03 -21.46
C TYR A 482 -24.68 7.52 -21.67
N TYR A 483 -23.50 7.02 -22.06
CA TYR A 483 -23.24 5.58 -22.17
C TYR A 483 -23.26 4.89 -20.79
N LEU A 484 -22.72 5.53 -19.74
CA LEU A 484 -22.74 4.95 -18.41
C LEU A 484 -24.12 4.95 -17.76
N SER A 485 -25.06 5.83 -18.15
CA SER A 485 -26.47 5.65 -17.80
C SER A 485 -27.19 4.70 -18.77
N GLU A 486 -27.48 5.14 -19.99
CA GLU A 486 -28.41 4.47 -20.92
C GLU A 486 -27.77 3.39 -21.80
N GLY A 487 -26.46 3.21 -21.72
CA GLY A 487 -25.70 2.42 -22.69
C GLY A 487 -25.48 0.95 -22.35
N TRP A 488 -25.42 0.12 -23.39
CA TRP A 488 -24.91 -1.25 -23.34
C TRP A 488 -24.36 -1.69 -24.71
N VAL A 489 -23.54 -2.74 -24.72
CA VAL A 489 -23.14 -3.44 -25.96
C VAL A 489 -24.03 -4.66 -26.14
N CYS A 490 -24.48 -4.92 -27.37
CA CYS A 490 -25.11 -6.19 -27.74
C CYS A 490 -24.41 -6.84 -28.92
N GLU A 491 -24.49 -8.17 -29.00
CA GLU A 491 -24.24 -8.89 -30.24
C GLU A 491 -25.55 -9.03 -31.04
N ASP A 492 -25.55 -8.68 -32.33
CA ASP A 492 -26.58 -9.10 -33.28
C ASP A 492 -25.99 -10.02 -34.37
N THR A 493 -26.74 -11.07 -34.73
CA THR A 493 -26.38 -11.98 -35.81
C THR A 493 -26.92 -11.43 -37.13
N GLY A 494 -26.04 -11.00 -38.02
CA GLY A 494 -26.42 -10.54 -39.35
C GLY A 494 -26.98 -11.67 -40.24
N ARG A 495 -27.66 -11.31 -41.33
CA ARG A 495 -28.34 -12.23 -42.28
C ARG A 495 -27.49 -13.40 -42.82
N ASN A 496 -26.16 -13.33 -42.71
CA ASN A 496 -25.21 -14.35 -43.17
C ASN A 496 -24.54 -15.10 -42.00
N GLY A 497 -25.17 -15.15 -40.81
CA GLY A 497 -24.60 -15.78 -39.60
C GLY A 497 -23.48 -14.99 -38.91
N VAL A 498 -23.03 -13.87 -39.51
CA VAL A 498 -21.92 -13.05 -38.98
C VAL A 498 -22.37 -12.25 -37.77
N LYS A 499 -21.83 -12.59 -36.58
CA LYS A 499 -21.93 -11.79 -35.35
C LYS A 499 -21.40 -10.36 -35.54
N ARG A 500 -22.07 -9.40 -34.91
CA ARG A 500 -21.70 -7.98 -34.90
C ARG A 500 -21.95 -7.41 -33.51
N GLU A 501 -20.94 -6.80 -32.91
CA GLU A 501 -21.13 -5.99 -31.72
C GLU A 501 -21.68 -4.60 -32.12
N ARG A 502 -22.62 -4.07 -31.32
CA ARG A 502 -23.16 -2.72 -31.46
C ARG A 502 -23.34 -2.06 -30.10
N ILE A 503 -23.10 -0.75 -30.07
CA ILE A 503 -23.42 0.07 -28.89
C ILE A 503 -24.84 0.60 -29.06
N ASN A 504 -25.66 0.42 -28.03
CA ASN A 504 -27.01 0.94 -27.95
C ASN A 504 -27.05 1.97 -26.82
N LEU A 505 -27.86 3.03 -27.00
CA LEU A 505 -28.27 3.98 -25.97
C LEU A 505 -29.80 4.08 -26.03
N SER A 506 -30.50 4.08 -24.90
CA SER A 506 -31.97 4.11 -24.85
C SER A 506 -32.50 5.27 -24.02
N PHE A 507 -33.23 6.21 -24.62
CA PHE A 507 -33.77 7.39 -23.95
C PHE A 507 -35.29 7.36 -23.90
N GLY A 508 -35.91 8.21 -23.07
CA GLY A 508 -37.33 8.55 -23.24
C GLY A 508 -37.53 9.38 -24.51
N GLU A 509 -38.59 9.13 -25.28
CA GLU A 509 -38.88 9.88 -26.53
C GLU A 509 -39.05 11.40 -26.31
N HIS A 510 -39.44 11.79 -25.09
CA HIS A 510 -39.55 13.18 -24.66
C HIS A 510 -38.18 13.86 -24.42
N GLU A 511 -37.08 13.11 -24.34
CA GLU A 511 -35.74 13.61 -24.00
C GLU A 511 -34.96 14.10 -25.22
N ARG A 512 -35.66 14.83 -26.10
CA ARG A 512 -35.17 15.29 -27.40
C ARG A 512 -33.89 16.13 -27.34
N GLU A 513 -33.66 16.85 -26.22
CA GLU A 513 -32.40 17.57 -25.95
C GLU A 513 -31.21 16.60 -25.93
N TYR A 514 -31.35 15.46 -25.26
CA TYR A 514 -30.26 14.50 -25.02
C TYR A 514 -30.05 13.61 -26.24
N ILE A 515 -31.13 13.16 -26.88
CA ILE A 515 -31.11 12.43 -28.16
C ILE A 515 -30.38 13.24 -29.23
N SER A 516 -30.71 14.53 -29.38
CA SER A 516 -30.05 15.43 -30.34
C SER A 516 -28.57 15.63 -30.01
N ASP A 517 -28.24 15.93 -28.75
CA ASP A 517 -26.87 16.09 -28.27
C ASP A 517 -26.01 14.85 -28.58
N VAL A 518 -26.50 13.64 -28.23
CA VAL A 518 -25.85 12.37 -28.53
C VAL A 518 -25.59 12.18 -30.02
N LYS A 519 -26.60 12.41 -30.89
CA LYS A 519 -26.46 12.27 -32.34
C LYS A 519 -25.39 13.21 -32.90
N ASN A 520 -25.45 14.49 -32.54
CA ASN A 520 -24.47 15.49 -32.98
C ASN A 520 -23.02 15.10 -32.60
N ILE A 521 -22.81 14.52 -31.40
CA ILE A 521 -21.48 14.05 -30.97
C ILE A 521 -21.03 12.85 -31.81
N ILE A 522 -21.91 11.86 -32.01
CA ILE A 522 -21.64 10.64 -32.80
C ILE A 522 -21.34 10.97 -34.27
N ASP A 523 -22.10 11.90 -34.86
CA ASP A 523 -21.91 12.35 -36.24
C ASP A 523 -20.62 13.18 -36.41
N SER A 524 -20.23 13.97 -35.40
CA SER A 524 -18.93 14.67 -35.39
C SER A 524 -17.72 13.72 -35.39
N LEU A 525 -17.88 12.49 -34.90
CA LEU A 525 -16.88 11.42 -35.02
C LEU A 525 -16.97 10.71 -36.38
N GLY A 526 -18.10 10.81 -37.09
CA GLY A 526 -18.44 10.10 -38.33
C GLY A 526 -18.85 8.64 -38.12
N ILE A 527 -19.28 8.31 -36.90
CA ILE A 527 -19.78 6.98 -36.54
C ILE A 527 -21.20 6.84 -37.07
N ARG A 528 -21.46 5.84 -37.92
CA ARG A 528 -22.82 5.60 -38.42
C ARG A 528 -23.72 5.04 -37.32
N HIS A 529 -24.83 5.73 -37.07
CA HIS A 529 -25.88 5.33 -36.14
C HIS A 529 -27.21 5.03 -36.87
N ILE A 530 -28.15 4.42 -36.15
CA ILE A 530 -29.55 4.23 -36.53
C ILE A 530 -30.40 4.70 -35.34
N GLU A 531 -31.44 5.48 -35.60
CA GLU A 531 -32.45 5.86 -34.61
C GLU A 531 -33.67 4.94 -34.75
N LYS A 532 -34.18 4.43 -33.63
CA LYS A 532 -35.41 3.62 -33.59
C LYS A 532 -36.28 4.04 -32.41
N VAL A 533 -37.40 4.70 -32.69
CA VAL A 533 -38.43 4.99 -31.70
C VAL A 533 -39.41 3.80 -31.61
N GLN A 534 -39.68 3.34 -30.39
CA GLN A 534 -40.69 2.31 -30.11
C GLN A 534 -41.22 2.46 -28.68
N ASN A 535 -42.55 2.40 -28.51
CA ASN A 535 -43.23 2.38 -27.21
C ASN A 535 -42.83 3.53 -26.24
N GLY A 536 -42.66 4.75 -26.76
CA GLY A 536 -42.27 5.93 -25.96
C GLY A 536 -40.78 6.00 -25.58
N SER A 537 -39.95 5.10 -26.12
CA SER A 537 -38.49 5.12 -25.97
C SER A 537 -37.80 5.29 -27.33
N CYS A 538 -36.69 6.01 -27.37
CA CYS A 538 -35.84 6.17 -28.54
C CYS A 538 -34.49 5.48 -28.32
N ALA A 539 -34.19 4.48 -29.15
CA ALA A 539 -32.92 3.78 -29.16
C ALA A 539 -31.99 4.31 -30.26
N ILE A 540 -30.76 4.68 -29.89
CA ILE A 540 -29.68 5.07 -30.81
C ILE A 540 -28.68 3.91 -30.89
N ILE A 541 -28.54 3.31 -32.08
CA ILE A 541 -27.76 2.10 -32.32
C ILE A 541 -26.55 2.42 -33.19
N MET A 542 -25.36 2.48 -32.59
CA MET A 542 -24.08 2.73 -33.28
C MET A 542 -23.49 1.42 -33.83
N SER A 543 -23.02 1.45 -35.07
CA SER A 543 -22.49 0.27 -35.77
C SER A 543 -21.01 0.46 -36.18
N SER A 544 -20.09 0.37 -35.21
CA SER A 544 -18.64 0.49 -35.44
C SER A 544 -17.83 -0.42 -34.52
N LYS A 545 -17.10 -1.39 -35.08
CA LYS A 545 -16.26 -2.34 -34.30
C LYS A 545 -15.12 -1.65 -33.55
N LEU A 546 -14.47 -0.67 -34.18
CA LEU A 546 -13.43 0.14 -33.52
C LEU A 546 -14.00 0.91 -32.32
N PHE A 547 -15.24 1.40 -32.41
CA PHE A 547 -15.83 2.17 -31.30
C PHE A 547 -16.33 1.28 -30.15
N VAL A 548 -16.80 0.05 -30.44
CA VAL A 548 -17.06 -0.98 -29.41
C VAL A 548 -15.78 -1.28 -28.63
N TYR A 549 -14.70 -1.61 -29.34
CA TYR A 549 -13.38 -1.88 -28.74
C TYR A 549 -12.87 -0.71 -27.89
N ILE A 550 -13.05 0.53 -28.36
CA ILE A 550 -12.67 1.71 -27.58
C ILE A 550 -13.49 1.85 -26.29
N ILE A 551 -14.76 1.42 -26.26
CA ILE A 551 -15.63 1.52 -25.09
C ILE A 551 -15.41 0.37 -24.10
N GLU A 552 -15.19 -0.86 -24.59
CA GLU A 552 -15.02 -2.06 -23.76
C GLU A 552 -13.57 -2.31 -23.33
N ASP A 553 -12.60 -2.16 -24.23
CA ASP A 553 -11.19 -2.57 -24.01
C ASP A 553 -10.29 -1.39 -23.64
N VAL A 554 -10.44 -0.24 -24.33
CA VAL A 554 -9.57 0.95 -24.14
C VAL A 554 -10.03 1.81 -22.95
N LEU A 555 -11.29 2.26 -22.97
CA LEU A 555 -11.89 3.05 -21.89
C LEU A 555 -12.35 2.15 -20.73
N LYS A 556 -12.67 0.89 -21.00
CA LYS A 556 -13.12 -0.10 -19.99
C LYS A 556 -14.37 0.36 -19.24
N CYS A 557 -15.27 1.04 -19.95
CA CYS A 557 -16.53 1.58 -19.41
C CYS A 557 -17.46 0.48 -18.85
N GLY A 558 -17.25 -0.79 -19.23
CA GLY A 558 -18.19 -1.89 -19.01
C GLY A 558 -19.27 -1.94 -20.09
N ASN A 559 -20.05 -3.02 -20.12
CA ASN A 559 -21.01 -3.31 -21.19
C ASN A 559 -22.44 -3.62 -20.71
N ASN A 560 -22.65 -3.70 -19.39
CA ASN A 560 -23.96 -3.87 -18.77
C ASN A 560 -24.03 -3.16 -17.40
N CYS A 561 -25.22 -3.07 -16.82
CA CYS A 561 -25.46 -2.35 -15.57
C CYS A 561 -24.63 -2.82 -14.35
N TYR A 562 -24.16 -4.08 -14.35
CA TYR A 562 -23.39 -4.64 -13.23
C TYR A 562 -21.89 -4.34 -13.30
N ASN A 563 -21.30 -4.32 -14.51
CA ASN A 563 -19.84 -4.17 -14.70
C ASN A 563 -19.38 -2.75 -15.08
N LYS A 564 -20.33 -1.85 -15.35
CA LYS A 564 -20.09 -0.42 -15.67
C LYS A 564 -19.17 0.28 -14.67
N ARG A 565 -18.31 1.18 -15.15
CA ARG A 565 -17.41 2.02 -14.32
C ARG A 565 -17.07 3.32 -15.05
N ILE A 566 -16.72 4.37 -14.29
CA ILE A 566 -16.13 5.59 -14.88
C ILE A 566 -14.75 5.21 -15.45
N PRO A 567 -14.46 5.48 -16.74
CA PRO A 567 -13.17 5.16 -17.32
C PRO A 567 -12.07 6.07 -16.75
N PRO A 568 -10.82 5.58 -16.58
CA PRO A 568 -9.75 6.34 -15.95
C PRO A 568 -9.46 7.65 -16.69
N GLN A 569 -9.56 7.66 -18.02
CA GLN A 569 -9.33 8.85 -18.82
C GLN A 569 -10.29 10.00 -18.47
N ILE A 570 -11.54 9.70 -18.07
CA ILE A 570 -12.50 10.71 -17.57
C ILE A 570 -12.22 11.05 -16.10
N LEU A 571 -11.98 10.04 -15.27
CA LEU A 571 -11.78 10.23 -13.82
C LEU A 571 -10.55 11.11 -13.50
N ASN A 572 -9.59 11.20 -14.43
CA ASN A 572 -8.36 11.99 -14.32
C ASN A 572 -8.34 13.26 -15.20
N SER A 573 -9.41 13.52 -15.94
CA SER A 573 -9.51 14.68 -16.83
C SER A 573 -9.67 16.02 -16.08
N LYS A 574 -9.55 17.12 -16.83
CA LYS A 574 -9.79 18.50 -16.33
C LYS A 574 -11.20 18.65 -15.75
N ALA A 575 -11.38 19.57 -14.80
CA ALA A 575 -12.66 19.76 -14.12
C ALA A 575 -13.84 19.97 -15.07
N ASP A 576 -13.67 20.76 -16.13
CA ASP A 576 -14.71 21.03 -17.12
C ASP A 576 -15.09 19.79 -17.97
N ILE A 577 -14.15 18.88 -18.22
CA ILE A 577 -14.41 17.57 -18.81
C ILE A 577 -15.19 16.67 -17.83
N LYS A 578 -14.83 16.67 -16.53
CA LYS A 578 -15.58 15.98 -15.47
C LYS A 578 -17.01 16.52 -15.30
N TRP A 579 -17.22 17.84 -15.43
CA TRP A 579 -18.54 18.47 -15.40
C TRP A 579 -19.42 18.05 -16.60
N GLU A 580 -18.86 18.00 -17.81
CA GLU A 580 -19.59 17.57 -18.99
C GLU A 580 -19.85 16.06 -19.03
N PHE A 581 -18.98 15.24 -18.42
CA PHE A 581 -19.28 13.84 -18.11
C PHE A 581 -20.44 13.71 -17.10
N LEU A 582 -20.41 14.46 -15.99
CA LEU A 582 -21.49 14.46 -15.00
C LEU A 582 -22.83 14.87 -15.62
N LYS A 583 -22.81 15.82 -16.54
CA LYS A 583 -23.97 16.24 -17.32
C LYS A 583 -24.58 15.07 -18.10
N GLY A 584 -23.77 14.27 -18.80
CA GLY A 584 -24.26 13.08 -19.50
C GLY A 584 -24.89 12.05 -18.55
N ILE A 585 -24.16 11.61 -17.52
CA ILE A 585 -24.59 10.51 -16.64
C ILE A 585 -25.76 10.89 -15.72
N LEU A 586 -25.92 12.17 -15.36
CA LEU A 586 -27.06 12.64 -14.56
C LEU A 586 -28.31 12.94 -15.40
N ARG A 587 -28.20 13.11 -16.72
CA ARG A 587 -29.35 13.44 -17.58
C ARG A 587 -30.29 12.26 -17.79
N GLY A 588 -29.73 11.05 -17.89
CA GLY A 588 -30.44 9.78 -17.92
C GLY A 588 -30.89 9.31 -16.53
N ASP A 589 -30.11 8.40 -15.93
CA ASP A 589 -30.27 7.82 -14.57
C ASP A 589 -30.46 8.81 -13.38
N GLY A 590 -30.27 10.12 -13.57
CA GLY A 590 -30.36 11.11 -12.49
C GLY A 590 -31.77 11.65 -12.25
N GLY A 591 -32.14 11.79 -10.97
CA GLY A 591 -33.44 12.32 -10.56
C GLY A 591 -33.34 13.50 -9.60
N ILE A 592 -34.16 14.55 -9.83
CA ILE A 592 -34.36 15.65 -8.87
C ILE A 592 -35.58 15.30 -8.01
N VAL A 593 -35.36 14.98 -6.73
CA VAL A 593 -36.39 14.51 -5.81
C VAL A 593 -36.88 15.66 -4.94
N ARG A 594 -38.18 15.96 -5.02
CA ARG A 594 -38.87 16.92 -4.14
C ARG A 594 -39.16 16.28 -2.77
N LEU A 595 -38.77 16.97 -1.69
CA LEU A 595 -38.98 16.56 -0.30
C LEU A 595 -39.78 17.64 0.48
N ASN A 596 -40.26 17.29 1.67
CA ASN A 596 -40.96 18.18 2.61
C ASN A 596 -42.09 18.99 1.94
N ASN A 597 -43.05 18.29 1.32
CA ASN A 597 -44.18 18.84 0.58
C ASN A 597 -43.73 19.85 -0.51
N GLY A 598 -42.67 19.50 -1.26
CA GLY A 598 -42.16 20.30 -2.37
C GLY A 598 -41.17 21.41 -1.97
N LYS A 599 -40.97 21.68 -0.68
CA LYS A 599 -40.12 22.79 -0.19
C LYS A 599 -38.62 22.51 -0.28
N ASN A 600 -38.23 21.24 -0.40
CA ASN A 600 -36.83 20.80 -0.45
C ASN A 600 -36.53 20.02 -1.73
N LEU A 601 -35.27 20.07 -2.16
CA LEU A 601 -34.74 19.33 -3.30
C LEU A 601 -33.54 18.48 -2.89
N ASN A 602 -33.51 17.24 -3.38
CA ASN A 602 -32.35 16.37 -3.42
C ASN A 602 -32.03 16.03 -4.89
N ILE A 603 -30.80 15.63 -5.18
CA ILE A 603 -30.45 15.00 -6.45
C ILE A 603 -29.96 13.59 -6.15
N GLU A 604 -30.55 12.60 -6.82
CA GLU A 604 -30.26 11.18 -6.63
C GLU A 604 -29.80 10.54 -7.95
N TYR A 605 -28.87 9.60 -7.83
CA TYR A 605 -28.37 8.75 -8.92
C TYR A 605 -28.32 7.31 -8.39
N ALA A 606 -28.89 6.36 -9.11
CA ALA A 606 -28.97 4.96 -8.69
C ALA A 606 -28.17 4.04 -9.63
N THR A 607 -27.45 3.06 -9.07
CA THR A 607 -26.79 2.02 -9.87
C THR A 607 -26.65 0.72 -9.09
N VAL A 608 -26.54 -0.41 -9.79
CA VAL A 608 -26.18 -1.71 -9.21
C VAL A 608 -24.68 -2.01 -9.29
N SER A 609 -23.91 -1.27 -10.11
CA SER A 609 -22.45 -1.40 -10.13
C SER A 609 -21.81 -0.71 -8.91
N ARG A 610 -21.20 -1.53 -8.05
CA ARG A 610 -20.38 -1.08 -6.90
C ARG A 610 -19.22 -0.18 -7.35
N ASN A 611 -18.60 -0.49 -8.49
CA ASN A 611 -17.45 0.26 -9.01
C ASN A 611 -17.88 1.61 -9.59
N LEU A 612 -19.01 1.69 -10.31
CA LEU A 612 -19.58 2.97 -10.73
C LEU A 612 -20.00 3.81 -9.53
N ALA A 613 -20.64 3.20 -8.52
CA ALA A 613 -21.04 3.90 -7.30
C ALA A 613 -19.85 4.51 -6.55
N HIS A 614 -18.77 3.74 -6.34
CA HIS A 614 -17.58 4.24 -5.64
C HIS A 614 -16.78 5.24 -6.48
N SER A 615 -16.65 5.06 -7.81
CA SER A 615 -16.02 6.04 -8.69
C SER A 615 -16.78 7.36 -8.79
N LEU A 616 -18.12 7.33 -8.88
CA LEU A 616 -18.95 8.53 -8.99
C LEU A 616 -19.00 9.32 -7.68
N LEU A 617 -19.06 8.61 -6.55
CA LEU A 617 -18.88 9.17 -5.22
C LEU A 617 -17.54 9.94 -5.14
N LEU A 618 -16.45 9.32 -5.60
CA LEU A 618 -15.12 9.93 -5.61
C LEU A 618 -15.02 11.12 -6.59
N LEU A 619 -15.58 11.01 -7.81
CA LEU A 619 -15.57 12.09 -8.79
C LEU A 619 -16.31 13.33 -8.26
N LEU A 620 -17.47 13.15 -7.62
CA LEU A 620 -18.21 14.23 -6.98
C LEU A 620 -17.42 14.84 -5.80
N GLN A 621 -16.77 13.99 -4.99
CA GLN A 621 -15.86 14.42 -3.91
C GLN A 621 -14.67 15.24 -4.46
N SER A 622 -14.21 14.96 -5.69
CA SER A 622 -13.17 15.76 -6.37
C SER A 622 -13.62 17.17 -6.78
N LEU A 623 -14.91 17.34 -7.08
CA LEU A 623 -15.53 18.63 -7.43
C LEU A 623 -16.09 19.37 -6.18
N SER A 624 -15.65 18.91 -5.00
CA SER A 624 -16.04 19.35 -3.66
C SER A 624 -17.54 19.23 -3.36
N ILE A 625 -18.19 18.21 -3.93
CA ILE A 625 -19.58 17.78 -3.67
C ILE A 625 -19.58 16.54 -2.78
N ILE A 626 -20.13 16.66 -1.57
CA ILE A 626 -20.17 15.57 -0.59
C ILE A 626 -21.53 14.90 -0.63
N THR A 627 -21.53 13.66 -1.11
CA THR A 627 -22.73 12.84 -1.28
C THR A 627 -22.99 11.96 -0.06
N SER A 628 -24.22 11.51 0.09
CA SER A 628 -24.58 10.33 0.90
C SER A 628 -24.73 9.11 -0.02
N MET A 629 -24.44 7.90 0.48
CA MET A 629 -24.63 6.66 -0.27
C MET A 629 -25.55 5.73 0.52
N LYS A 630 -26.81 5.60 0.08
CA LYS A 630 -27.74 4.60 0.63
C LYS A 630 -27.51 3.28 -0.10
N ARG A 631 -27.58 2.17 0.63
CA ARG A 631 -27.58 0.80 0.10
C ARG A 631 -28.96 0.20 0.37
N CYS A 632 -29.62 -0.36 -0.63
CA CYS A 632 -30.93 -1.01 -0.45
C CYS A 632 -31.20 -2.08 -1.51
N TYR A 633 -31.98 -3.09 -1.14
CA TYR A 633 -32.63 -3.99 -2.08
C TYR A 633 -33.97 -3.36 -2.48
N ASN A 634 -34.28 -3.35 -3.78
CA ASN A 634 -35.58 -2.89 -4.28
C ASN A 634 -36.51 -4.09 -4.44
N ASN A 635 -37.82 -3.91 -4.27
CA ASN A 635 -38.83 -4.98 -4.36
C ASN A 635 -38.86 -5.73 -5.72
N LYS A 636 -38.16 -5.24 -6.74
CA LYS A 636 -37.99 -5.85 -8.07
C LYS A 636 -36.54 -6.28 -8.40
N SER A 637 -35.60 -6.18 -7.45
CA SER A 637 -34.18 -6.47 -7.67
C SER A 637 -33.60 -7.33 -6.54
N THR A 638 -33.09 -8.51 -6.90
CA THR A 638 -32.28 -9.37 -6.02
C THR A 638 -30.89 -8.79 -5.75
N VAL A 639 -30.42 -7.86 -6.59
CA VAL A 639 -29.10 -7.22 -6.48
C VAL A 639 -29.20 -5.92 -5.69
N LEU A 640 -28.21 -5.68 -4.81
CA LEU A 640 -28.10 -4.49 -3.98
C LEU A 640 -27.93 -3.23 -4.85
N THR A 641 -28.82 -2.26 -4.70
CA THR A 641 -28.73 -0.95 -5.36
C THR A 641 -28.00 0.05 -4.47
N TYR A 642 -27.10 0.82 -5.07
CA TYR A 642 -26.41 1.97 -4.49
C TYR A 642 -27.09 3.25 -4.97
N ILE A 643 -27.65 4.02 -4.04
CA ILE A 643 -28.24 5.34 -4.34
C ILE A 643 -27.29 6.40 -3.80
N ILE A 644 -26.63 7.11 -4.72
CA ILE A 644 -25.85 8.31 -4.41
C ILE A 644 -26.82 9.48 -4.35
N ARG A 645 -26.81 10.20 -3.23
CA ARG A 645 -27.73 11.30 -2.94
C ARG A 645 -26.94 12.55 -2.55
N ILE A 646 -27.09 13.60 -3.36
CA ILE A 646 -26.57 14.96 -3.14
C ILE A 646 -27.65 15.75 -2.38
N ASN A 647 -27.27 16.30 -1.23
CA ASN A 647 -28.13 17.11 -0.35
C ASN A 647 -27.51 18.49 -0.11
N GLY A 648 -28.30 19.44 0.39
CA GLY A 648 -27.84 20.78 0.79
C GLY A 648 -27.85 21.77 -0.38
N LEU A 649 -28.35 22.98 -0.13
CA LEU A 649 -28.75 23.92 -1.18
C LEU A 649 -27.65 24.20 -2.20
N GLU A 650 -26.46 24.58 -1.74
CA GLU A 650 -25.32 24.93 -2.59
C GLU A 650 -24.88 23.78 -3.51
N GLN A 651 -24.96 22.53 -3.02
CA GLN A 651 -24.60 21.37 -3.84
C GLN A 651 -25.68 21.09 -4.90
N VAL A 652 -26.95 21.28 -4.55
CA VAL A 652 -28.08 21.15 -5.47
C VAL A 652 -28.08 22.27 -6.51
N LYS A 653 -27.80 23.53 -6.14
CA LYS A 653 -27.65 24.65 -7.09
C LYS A 653 -26.43 24.48 -8.02
N LYS A 654 -25.32 23.90 -7.53
CA LYS A 654 -24.12 23.65 -8.36
C LYS A 654 -24.28 22.48 -9.34
N ILE A 655 -25.09 21.46 -9.00
CA ILE A 655 -25.32 20.28 -9.85
C ILE A 655 -26.58 20.43 -10.74
N GLY A 656 -27.61 21.11 -10.25
CA GLY A 656 -28.93 21.25 -10.87
C GLY A 656 -28.92 21.69 -12.35
N PRO A 657 -28.20 22.76 -12.73
CA PRO A 657 -28.13 23.23 -14.11
C PRO A 657 -27.64 22.19 -15.14
N LEU A 658 -26.93 21.14 -14.73
CA LEU A 658 -26.50 20.05 -15.62
C LEU A 658 -27.69 19.32 -16.27
N PHE A 659 -28.85 19.28 -15.60
CA PHE A 659 -30.07 18.66 -16.09
C PHE A 659 -30.69 19.36 -17.33
N GLY A 660 -30.18 20.53 -17.74
CA GLY A 660 -30.66 21.25 -18.92
C GLY A 660 -32.09 21.76 -18.74
N GLY A 661 -32.95 21.54 -19.73
CA GLY A 661 -34.35 21.96 -19.67
C GLY A 661 -35.10 21.50 -18.41
N LYS A 662 -34.79 20.28 -17.91
CA LYS A 662 -35.41 19.72 -16.69
C LYS A 662 -35.17 20.59 -15.43
N TRP A 663 -34.08 21.35 -15.35
CA TRP A 663 -33.73 22.16 -14.15
C TRP A 663 -34.69 23.34 -13.91
N LYS A 664 -35.20 23.98 -14.96
CA LYS A 664 -36.09 25.16 -14.87
C LYS A 664 -37.32 24.91 -13.99
N ASN A 665 -37.82 23.68 -13.99
CA ASN A 665 -38.96 23.22 -13.19
C ASN A 665 -38.68 23.09 -11.67
N TYR A 666 -37.46 23.40 -11.23
CA TYR A 666 -36.99 23.32 -9.84
C TYR A 666 -36.18 24.56 -9.40
N GLU A 667 -35.75 25.40 -10.34
CA GLU A 667 -34.93 26.59 -10.09
C GLU A 667 -35.61 27.60 -9.14
N GLU A 668 -36.90 27.85 -9.31
CA GLU A 668 -37.70 28.67 -8.38
C GLU A 668 -37.73 28.07 -6.96
N ILE A 669 -37.88 26.74 -6.84
CA ILE A 669 -37.90 26.04 -5.55
C ILE A 669 -36.52 26.13 -4.87
N ALA A 670 -35.44 26.06 -5.65
CA ALA A 670 -34.08 26.26 -5.15
C ALA A 670 -33.81 27.72 -4.74
N ASN A 671 -34.45 28.70 -5.38
CA ASN A 671 -34.28 30.11 -5.04
C ASN A 671 -35.14 30.54 -3.83
N ASN A 672 -36.35 30.00 -3.68
CA ASN A 672 -37.25 30.27 -2.55
C ASN A 672 -36.93 29.48 -1.26
N TYR A 673 -35.70 29.00 -1.09
CA TYR A 673 -35.28 28.08 -0.01
C TYR A 673 -35.01 28.79 1.33
N LYS A 674 -36.07 29.05 2.12
CA LYS A 674 -36.04 29.91 3.32
C LYS A 674 -35.26 29.41 4.57
N ARG A 675 -34.47 28.33 4.50
CA ARG A 675 -33.62 27.86 5.60
C ARG A 675 -32.36 27.19 5.08
N ASP A 676 -31.19 27.63 5.52
CA ASP A 676 -29.97 26.83 5.41
C ASP A 676 -30.08 25.55 6.24
N ILE A 677 -30.48 24.46 5.60
CA ILE A 677 -30.39 23.13 6.19
C ILE A 677 -28.92 22.70 6.11
N LEU A 678 -28.17 23.05 7.15
CA LEU A 678 -26.80 22.59 7.38
C LEU A 678 -26.70 21.07 7.09
N PRO A 679 -25.74 20.62 6.27
CA PRO A 679 -25.75 19.24 5.77
C PRO A 679 -25.66 18.19 6.89
N LEU A 680 -26.78 17.49 7.12
CA LEU A 680 -26.91 16.51 8.20
C LEU A 680 -26.00 15.29 7.93
N GLY A 681 -24.88 15.23 8.64
CA GLY A 681 -23.98 14.08 8.68
C GLY A 681 -22.55 14.31 8.22
N TYR A 682 -22.16 15.53 7.81
CA TYR A 682 -20.75 15.88 7.61
C TYR A 682 -20.45 17.34 7.97
N LYS A 683 -19.20 17.64 8.28
CA LYS A 683 -18.68 19.01 8.32
C LYS A 683 -17.67 19.20 7.20
N LYS A 684 -17.86 20.23 6.37
CA LYS A 684 -16.95 20.57 5.26
C LYS A 684 -15.89 21.59 5.70
N PHE A 685 -14.72 21.47 5.10
CA PHE A 685 -13.60 22.42 5.12
C PHE A 685 -13.11 22.57 3.65
N ASP A 686 -12.06 23.36 3.40
CA ASP A 686 -11.65 23.70 2.04
C ASP A 686 -11.05 22.52 1.26
N ASN A 687 -10.31 21.66 1.97
CA ASN A 687 -9.51 20.54 1.45
C ASN A 687 -9.94 19.16 1.97
N HIS A 688 -10.87 19.10 2.93
CA HIS A 688 -11.47 17.84 3.39
C HIS A 688 -12.90 18.03 3.93
N ALA A 689 -13.59 16.93 4.16
CA ALA A 689 -14.79 16.86 4.98
C ALA A 689 -14.62 15.81 6.09
N LEU A 690 -15.35 15.97 7.19
CA LEU A 690 -15.39 15.02 8.31
C LEU A 690 -16.76 14.36 8.38
N ILE A 691 -16.75 13.04 8.51
CA ILE A 691 -17.91 12.19 8.85
C ILE A 691 -17.68 11.55 10.23
N GLU A 692 -18.73 11.10 10.89
CA GLU A 692 -18.64 10.52 12.23
C GLU A 692 -18.95 9.02 12.20
N VAL A 693 -18.21 8.21 12.95
CA VAL A 693 -18.59 6.82 13.24
C VAL A 693 -19.93 6.83 13.99
N LYS A 694 -20.96 6.21 13.41
CA LYS A 694 -22.33 6.17 13.95
C LYS A 694 -22.73 4.81 14.51
N LYS A 695 -22.05 3.74 14.09
CA LYS A 695 -22.18 2.40 14.68
C LYS A 695 -20.92 1.59 14.43
N ILE A 696 -20.55 0.75 15.39
CA ILE A 696 -19.50 -0.25 15.26
C ILE A 696 -20.16 -1.63 15.35
N GLU A 697 -19.93 -2.48 14.35
CA GLU A 697 -20.42 -3.85 14.33
C GLU A 697 -19.25 -4.85 14.22
N LYS A 698 -19.54 -6.11 14.55
CA LYS A 698 -18.61 -7.22 14.39
C LYS A 698 -19.21 -8.22 13.42
N GLU A 699 -18.41 -8.65 12.45
CA GLU A 699 -18.82 -9.61 11.42
C GLU A 699 -17.87 -10.81 11.45
N ARG A 700 -18.39 -12.01 11.70
CA ARG A 700 -17.54 -13.21 11.80
C ARG A 700 -16.98 -13.56 10.43
N TYR A 701 -15.67 -13.59 10.29
CA TYR A 701 -15.00 -13.81 9.01
C TYR A 701 -14.02 -15.00 9.07
N ASN A 702 -13.95 -15.77 7.98
CA ASN A 702 -13.17 -17.00 7.89
C ASN A 702 -12.60 -17.22 6.48
N ASP A 703 -11.89 -16.21 5.94
CA ASP A 703 -11.27 -16.24 4.61
C ASP A 703 -10.06 -15.27 4.58
N PHE A 704 -9.50 -14.97 3.40
CA PHE A 704 -8.34 -14.11 3.24
C PHE A 704 -8.62 -12.63 3.57
N VAL A 705 -7.72 -12.02 4.33
CA VAL A 705 -7.63 -10.57 4.57
C VAL A 705 -6.39 -10.00 3.88
N TYR A 706 -6.45 -8.75 3.42
CA TYR A 706 -5.51 -8.14 2.49
C TYR A 706 -4.81 -6.89 3.06
N SER A 707 -3.66 -6.47 2.58
CA SER A 707 -2.95 -5.28 3.10
C SER A 707 -2.21 -4.54 1.99
N VAL A 708 -2.28 -3.21 1.97
CA VAL A 708 -1.73 -2.33 0.92
C VAL A 708 -0.97 -1.12 1.47
N GLU A 709 -0.20 -0.44 0.60
CA GLU A 709 0.88 0.41 1.06
C GLU A 709 1.42 1.48 0.06
N THR A 710 1.36 2.80 0.39
CA THR A 710 1.61 3.98 -0.53
C THR A 710 2.92 4.80 -0.24
N GLU A 711 3.08 6.16 -0.26
CA GLU A 711 4.23 6.89 0.45
C GLU A 711 3.89 8.02 1.49
N ASN A 712 2.69 8.59 1.53
CA ASN A 712 2.33 9.55 2.61
C ASN A 712 1.79 8.84 3.88
N SER A 713 1.22 7.66 3.65
CA SER A 713 0.76 6.58 4.54
C SER A 713 -0.73 6.49 4.72
N LEU A 714 -1.37 7.59 4.37
CA LEU A 714 -2.78 7.57 4.08
C LEU A 714 -3.01 6.79 2.76
N PHE A 715 -4.23 6.36 2.52
CA PHE A 715 -4.80 6.12 1.19
C PHE A 715 -6.31 6.25 1.22
N VAL A 716 -6.91 6.46 0.06
CA VAL A 716 -8.37 6.61 -0.08
C VAL A 716 -8.96 5.25 -0.43
N SER A 717 -9.81 4.75 0.46
CA SER A 717 -10.47 3.45 0.36
C SER A 717 -11.99 3.60 0.20
N SER A 718 -12.73 2.52 0.46
CA SER A 718 -14.19 2.44 0.38
C SER A 718 -14.92 3.67 0.88
N GLY A 719 -15.83 4.20 0.06
CA GLY A 719 -16.61 5.38 0.41
C GLY A 719 -15.85 6.71 0.37
N GLY A 720 -14.65 6.76 -0.23
CA GLY A 720 -13.83 7.97 -0.29
C GLY A 720 -13.11 8.29 1.02
N ILE A 721 -12.99 7.29 1.91
CA ILE A 721 -12.44 7.43 3.27
C ILE A 721 -10.92 7.35 3.26
N LEU A 722 -10.27 8.22 4.02
CA LEU A 722 -8.84 8.19 4.29
C LEU A 722 -8.48 7.14 5.36
N ILE A 723 -7.65 6.15 5.01
CA ILE A 723 -7.18 5.05 5.88
C ILE A 723 -5.66 4.85 5.63
N HIS A 724 -5.06 3.73 6.04
CA HIS A 724 -3.77 3.67 6.74
C HIS A 724 -3.12 2.24 6.56
N ASN A 725 -1.78 2.07 6.53
CA ASN A 725 -1.06 0.78 6.29
C ASN A 725 -0.73 -0.06 7.57
N CYS A 726 0.06 -1.13 7.48
CA CYS A 726 0.32 -2.10 8.55
C CYS A 726 1.82 -2.33 8.90
N PHE A 727 2.13 -3.10 9.96
CA PHE A 727 3.49 -3.16 10.57
C PHE A 727 4.51 -4.22 10.05
N PRO A 728 4.59 -4.64 8.78
CA PRO A 728 5.85 -5.12 8.21
C PRO A 728 6.91 -3.99 8.08
N LYS A 729 7.05 -3.16 9.12
CA LYS A 729 7.30 -1.70 9.10
C LYS A 729 8.29 -1.18 8.08
N ASP A 730 9.45 -1.80 7.84
CA ASP A 730 10.47 -1.22 6.94
C ASP A 730 10.40 -1.78 5.51
N LEU A 731 9.71 -2.91 5.33
CA LEU A 731 9.01 -3.18 4.07
C LEU A 731 7.92 -2.10 3.95
N GLU A 732 7.08 -1.96 4.99
CA GLU A 732 6.03 -0.92 5.05
C GLU A 732 6.48 0.55 5.28
N ALA A 733 7.78 0.82 5.05
CA ALA A 733 8.46 2.12 5.08
C ALA A 733 9.37 2.32 3.84
N PHE A 734 9.76 1.28 3.08
CA PHE A 734 10.44 1.50 1.79
C PHE A 734 9.52 1.50 0.60
N ILE A 735 8.58 0.55 0.62
CA ILE A 735 7.47 0.50 -0.30
C ILE A 735 6.81 1.88 -0.27
N TYR A 736 6.45 2.33 0.93
CA TYR A 736 6.59 3.71 1.40
C TYR A 736 7.54 4.62 0.60
N ILE A 737 8.82 4.73 0.93
CA ILE A 737 9.68 5.85 0.46
C ILE A 737 10.07 5.84 -1.04
N SER A 738 9.44 5.03 -1.88
CA SER A 738 9.49 5.20 -3.36
C SER A 738 8.18 5.77 -3.94
N ASN A 739 7.07 5.67 -3.21
CA ASN A 739 5.72 5.94 -3.70
C ASN A 739 5.31 7.46 -3.70
N LYS A 740 6.13 8.42 -3.23
CA LYS A 740 6.00 9.88 -3.52
C LYS A 740 7.04 10.25 -4.57
N LEU A 741 8.19 9.56 -4.56
CA LEU A 741 9.26 9.74 -5.53
C LEU A 741 8.81 9.38 -6.97
N GLY A 742 7.83 8.47 -7.11
CA GLY A 742 7.21 8.13 -8.40
C GLY A 742 7.55 6.73 -8.91
N TYR A 743 7.69 5.75 -8.02
CA TYR A 743 8.05 4.37 -8.38
C TYR A 743 7.36 3.32 -7.49
N ASP A 744 6.74 2.31 -8.11
CA ASP A 744 6.31 1.05 -7.47
C ASP A 744 7.20 -0.13 -7.86
N PHE A 745 7.57 -0.90 -6.84
CA PHE A 745 8.51 -2.02 -6.76
C PHE A 745 7.75 -3.33 -6.49
N GLY A 746 7.02 -3.82 -7.50
CA GLY A 746 6.07 -4.94 -7.37
C GLY A 746 6.62 -6.23 -6.74
N LEU A 747 7.93 -6.49 -6.84
CA LEU A 747 8.60 -7.62 -6.18
C LEU A 747 8.32 -7.70 -4.68
N LEU A 748 8.26 -6.56 -3.98
CA LEU A 748 8.13 -6.52 -2.52
C LEU A 748 6.71 -6.84 -2.02
N LYS A 749 5.75 -6.96 -2.95
CA LYS A 749 4.38 -7.46 -2.72
C LYS A 749 4.40 -8.94 -2.36
N GLU A 750 4.77 -9.79 -3.31
CA GLU A 750 4.71 -11.25 -3.16
C GLU A 750 5.64 -11.77 -2.05
N VAL A 751 6.72 -11.05 -1.80
CA VAL A 751 7.62 -11.25 -0.67
C VAL A 751 6.88 -11.36 0.67
N LYS A 752 5.87 -10.53 0.95
CA LYS A 752 5.08 -10.65 2.19
C LYS A 752 3.97 -11.73 2.12
N ASN A 753 3.58 -12.21 0.93
CA ASN A 753 2.59 -13.32 0.79
C ASN A 753 3.19 -14.69 1.13
N ILE A 754 4.34 -15.01 0.53
CA ILE A 754 5.06 -16.26 0.80
C ILE A 754 5.34 -16.35 2.31
N ASN A 755 5.73 -15.23 2.89
CA ASN A 755 5.99 -15.06 4.30
C ASN A 755 4.81 -15.48 5.21
N GLU A 756 3.63 -14.86 5.04
CA GLU A 756 2.51 -15.09 5.96
C GLU A 756 2.05 -16.56 5.95
N SER A 757 1.97 -17.16 4.76
CA SER A 757 1.57 -18.56 4.58
C SER A 757 2.60 -19.60 5.06
N GLN A 758 3.83 -19.16 5.39
CA GLN A 758 4.88 -20.05 5.88
C GLN A 758 4.62 -20.55 7.31
N LYS A 759 3.88 -19.76 8.11
CA LYS A 759 3.43 -20.11 9.47
C LYS A 759 2.39 -21.23 9.44
N ASP A 760 1.43 -21.16 8.51
CA ASP A 760 0.44 -22.21 8.27
C ASP A 760 1.13 -23.54 7.90
N TYR A 761 2.07 -23.50 6.95
CA TYR A 761 2.74 -24.70 6.45
C TYR A 761 3.51 -25.47 7.53
N PHE A 762 4.08 -24.76 8.50
CA PHE A 762 4.72 -25.37 9.67
C PHE A 762 3.73 -26.10 10.58
N VAL A 763 2.53 -25.54 10.80
CA VAL A 763 1.50 -26.20 11.62
C VAL A 763 0.92 -27.43 10.92
N GLU A 764 0.78 -27.42 9.60
CA GLU A 764 0.34 -28.60 8.85
C GLU A 764 1.38 -29.75 8.90
N LYS A 765 2.70 -29.45 8.89
CA LYS A 765 3.74 -30.47 9.17
C LYS A 765 3.56 -31.11 10.55
N ILE A 766 3.17 -30.34 11.59
CA ILE A 766 2.86 -30.87 12.93
C ILE A 766 1.65 -31.82 12.89
N LYS A 767 0.62 -31.50 12.11
CA LYS A 767 -0.58 -32.33 11.93
C LYS A 767 -0.28 -33.61 11.16
N GLU A 768 0.41 -33.54 10.02
CA GLU A 768 0.82 -34.73 9.24
C GLU A 768 1.65 -35.71 10.09
N SER A 769 2.40 -35.21 11.07
CA SER A 769 3.27 -36.03 11.95
C SER A 769 2.56 -36.70 13.14
N MET A 770 1.41 -36.19 13.59
CA MET A 770 0.72 -36.66 14.81
C MET A 770 -0.77 -37.01 14.62
N TRP A 771 -1.33 -36.70 13.45
CA TRP A 771 -2.74 -36.82 13.04
C TRP A 771 -3.74 -36.00 13.88
N VAL A 772 -3.77 -36.19 15.20
CA VAL A 772 -4.71 -35.52 16.12
C VAL A 772 -3.95 -34.84 17.25
N LEU A 773 -4.01 -33.50 17.30
CA LEU A 773 -3.28 -32.69 18.28
C LEU A 773 -4.03 -32.50 19.61
N LYS A 774 -5.34 -32.80 19.66
CA LYS A 774 -6.19 -32.64 20.84
C LYS A 774 -5.62 -33.43 22.04
N GLY A 775 -5.18 -32.71 23.07
CA GLY A 775 -4.59 -33.30 24.28
C GLY A 775 -3.12 -33.73 24.15
N LYS A 776 -2.51 -33.66 22.97
CA LYS A 776 -1.05 -33.87 22.80
C LYS A 776 -0.28 -32.76 23.50
N LYS A 777 0.84 -33.11 24.13
CA LYS A 777 1.75 -32.18 24.78
C LYS A 777 2.81 -31.74 23.77
N ILE A 778 2.85 -30.46 23.43
CA ILE A 778 3.84 -29.92 22.49
C ILE A 778 4.74 -28.94 23.26
N ALA A 779 6.04 -29.18 23.23
CA ALA A 779 7.03 -28.22 23.70
C ALA A 779 7.26 -27.19 22.59
N VAL A 780 7.23 -25.90 22.92
CA VAL A 780 7.54 -24.80 21.98
C VAL A 780 8.72 -24.03 22.53
N LEU A 781 9.83 -24.08 21.79
CA LEU A 781 11.12 -23.50 22.16
C LEU A 781 11.44 -22.34 21.21
N GLY A 782 11.55 -21.15 21.80
CA GLY A 782 11.63 -19.88 21.07
C GLY A 782 10.26 -19.21 20.96
N LEU A 783 10.19 -17.96 21.40
CA LEU A 783 8.99 -17.12 21.38
C LEU A 783 9.28 -15.71 20.85
N SER A 784 10.49 -15.17 21.03
CA SER A 784 10.91 -13.92 20.36
C SER A 784 10.90 -14.08 18.83
N PHE A 785 10.77 -12.99 18.08
CA PHE A 785 10.66 -13.07 16.61
C PHE A 785 11.95 -13.56 15.91
N LYS A 786 13.08 -13.45 16.61
CA LYS A 786 14.45 -13.86 16.27
C LYS A 786 15.23 -14.09 17.60
N PRO A 787 16.38 -14.77 17.60
CA PRO A 787 17.21 -14.89 18.82
C PRO A 787 17.80 -13.55 19.26
N ASP A 788 18.39 -13.55 20.47
CA ASP A 788 19.11 -12.42 21.08
C ASP A 788 18.27 -11.16 21.38
N THR A 789 16.94 -11.25 21.40
CA THR A 789 16.01 -10.15 21.77
C THR A 789 14.85 -10.63 22.65
N ASP A 790 14.25 -9.72 23.43
CA ASP A 790 13.01 -9.92 24.18
C ASP A 790 11.73 -9.58 23.36
N ASP A 791 11.87 -9.04 22.14
CA ASP A 791 10.72 -8.59 21.35
C ASP A 791 9.87 -9.74 20.74
N MET A 792 8.56 -9.58 20.86
CA MET A 792 7.52 -10.48 20.36
C MET A 792 6.49 -9.82 19.43
N ARG A 793 6.67 -8.54 19.10
CA ARG A 793 5.85 -7.88 18.07
C ARG A 793 6.00 -8.62 16.75
N PHE A 794 4.88 -9.08 16.18
CA PHE A 794 4.83 -9.84 14.91
C PHE A 794 5.63 -11.15 14.90
N ALA A 795 5.97 -11.71 16.08
CA ALA A 795 6.69 -12.96 16.16
C ALA A 795 5.82 -14.13 15.63
N PRO A 796 6.33 -14.96 14.68
CA PRO A 796 5.61 -16.12 14.13
C PRO A 796 5.12 -17.11 15.21
N SER A 797 5.82 -17.15 16.34
CA SER A 797 5.44 -17.89 17.54
C SER A 797 4.03 -17.56 18.05
N VAL A 798 3.57 -16.30 17.94
CA VAL A 798 2.26 -15.87 18.43
C VAL A 798 1.14 -16.52 17.63
N ASP A 799 1.28 -16.58 16.31
CA ASP A 799 0.31 -17.22 15.43
C ASP A 799 0.33 -18.74 15.64
N ILE A 800 1.50 -19.36 15.56
CA ILE A 800 1.69 -20.82 15.69
C ILE A 800 1.21 -21.34 17.05
N VAL A 801 1.53 -20.65 18.15
CA VAL A 801 1.04 -21.03 19.50
C VAL A 801 -0.48 -20.95 19.57
N ASN A 802 -1.12 -19.93 18.99
CA ASN A 802 -2.58 -19.83 19.00
C ASN A 802 -3.24 -20.89 18.11
N MET A 803 -2.67 -21.20 16.94
CA MET A 803 -3.14 -22.31 16.09
C MET A 803 -3.11 -23.64 16.84
N LEU A 804 -1.99 -23.98 17.49
CA LEU A 804 -1.86 -25.25 18.24
C LEU A 804 -2.80 -25.33 19.46
N ILE A 805 -3.11 -24.20 20.13
CA ILE A 805 -4.13 -24.16 21.19
C ILE A 805 -5.52 -24.46 20.64
N ASN A 806 -5.86 -23.92 19.45
CA ASN A 806 -7.16 -24.10 18.81
C ASN A 806 -7.36 -25.56 18.35
N GLU A 807 -6.31 -26.19 17.82
CA GLU A 807 -6.24 -27.65 17.56
C GLU A 807 -6.28 -28.51 18.85
N GLY A 808 -6.33 -27.86 20.01
CA GLY A 808 -6.59 -28.49 21.30
C GLY A 808 -5.38 -29.06 22.02
N ALA A 809 -4.16 -28.76 21.57
CA ALA A 809 -2.92 -29.20 22.20
C ALA A 809 -2.70 -28.58 23.60
N VAL A 810 -1.78 -29.18 24.35
CA VAL A 810 -1.28 -28.72 25.66
C VAL A 810 0.15 -28.24 25.47
N LEU A 811 0.37 -26.93 25.54
CA LEU A 811 1.65 -26.31 25.20
C LEU A 811 2.52 -26.06 26.44
N SER A 812 3.80 -26.43 26.32
CA SER A 812 4.85 -26.03 27.25
C SER A 812 5.80 -25.06 26.55
N LEU A 813 5.71 -23.78 26.89
CA LEU A 813 6.42 -22.69 26.22
C LEU A 813 7.72 -22.33 26.96
N TYR A 814 8.82 -22.12 26.24
CA TYR A 814 10.05 -21.53 26.79
C TYR A 814 10.77 -20.64 25.77
N ASP A 815 11.26 -19.50 26.25
CA ASP A 815 12.19 -18.62 25.56
C ASP A 815 13.18 -18.06 26.61
N PRO A 816 14.50 -17.97 26.30
CA PRO A 816 15.50 -17.47 27.24
C PRO A 816 15.31 -16.01 27.69
N GLN A 817 14.74 -15.12 26.87
CA GLN A 817 14.61 -13.68 27.18
C GLN A 817 13.17 -13.16 27.14
N ALA A 818 12.39 -13.49 26.11
CA ALA A 818 11.03 -12.95 25.88
C ALA A 818 9.94 -13.52 26.83
N HIS A 819 10.33 -14.19 27.92
CA HIS A 819 9.44 -14.94 28.79
C HIS A 819 8.39 -14.07 29.53
N LYS A 820 8.69 -12.80 29.79
CA LYS A 820 7.76 -11.86 30.44
C LYS A 820 6.77 -11.29 29.41
N GLU A 821 7.28 -10.85 28.27
CA GLU A 821 6.55 -10.27 27.15
C GLU A 821 5.56 -11.29 26.58
N ALA A 822 5.98 -12.56 26.47
CA ALA A 822 5.11 -13.68 26.13
C ALA A 822 3.96 -13.85 27.13
N LYS A 823 4.23 -13.78 28.44
CA LYS A 823 3.18 -13.89 29.47
C LYS A 823 2.18 -12.74 29.39
N GLU A 824 2.67 -11.52 29.16
CA GLU A 824 1.82 -10.35 28.94
C GLU A 824 0.93 -10.56 27.70
N ILE A 825 1.46 -11.00 26.56
CA ILE A 825 0.69 -11.26 25.33
C ILE A 825 -0.34 -12.39 25.51
N PHE A 826 0.07 -13.55 26.04
CA PHE A 826 -0.77 -14.76 26.05
C PHE A 826 -1.74 -14.88 27.23
N TYR A 827 -1.50 -14.17 28.35
CA TYR A 827 -2.43 -14.15 29.50
C TYR A 827 -3.28 -12.89 29.61
N SER A 828 -2.83 -11.69 29.21
CA SER A 828 -3.69 -10.48 29.27
C SER A 828 -4.94 -10.59 28.39
N ARG A 829 -4.82 -11.30 27.27
CA ARG A 829 -5.86 -11.49 26.25
C ARG A 829 -6.92 -12.56 26.60
N ARG A 830 -6.87 -13.20 27.78
CA ARG A 830 -7.83 -14.26 28.18
C ARG A 830 -8.39 -14.00 29.59
N LYS A 831 -9.58 -13.38 29.66
CA LYS A 831 -10.28 -13.05 30.92
C LYS A 831 -10.92 -14.25 31.64
N THR A 832 -10.94 -15.43 31.04
CA THR A 832 -11.56 -16.65 31.61
C THR A 832 -10.54 -17.78 31.77
N ALA A 833 -10.29 -18.15 33.03
CA ALA A 833 -9.44 -19.23 33.51
C ALA A 833 -7.94 -19.18 33.15
N LYS A 834 -7.11 -19.60 34.11
CA LYS A 834 -5.78 -20.17 33.81
C LYS A 834 -6.03 -21.42 32.95
N THR A 835 -5.77 -21.36 31.65
CA THR A 835 -6.01 -22.54 30.81
C THR A 835 -4.98 -23.62 31.13
N ASN A 836 -5.43 -24.78 31.61
CA ASN A 836 -4.60 -25.96 31.87
C ASN A 836 -3.88 -26.52 30.61
N LYS A 837 -4.04 -25.85 29.46
CA LYS A 837 -3.39 -26.11 28.17
C LYS A 837 -2.15 -25.25 27.90
N LEU A 838 -1.77 -24.27 28.74
CA LEU A 838 -0.60 -23.42 28.45
C LEU A 838 0.26 -23.16 29.69
N LYS A 839 1.48 -23.72 29.65
CA LYS A 839 2.47 -23.67 30.74
C LYS A 839 3.76 -22.99 30.27
N PHE A 840 4.08 -21.84 30.85
CA PHE A 840 5.43 -21.28 30.74
C PHE A 840 6.42 -22.06 31.61
N CYS A 841 7.54 -22.46 31.03
CA CYS A 841 8.57 -23.26 31.66
C CYS A 841 9.83 -22.43 31.98
N LYS A 842 10.69 -22.93 32.88
CA LYS A 842 11.85 -22.18 33.41
C LYS A 842 13.16 -22.42 32.66
N ASP A 843 13.24 -23.53 31.94
CA ASP A 843 14.38 -24.00 31.15
C ASP A 843 13.87 -24.93 30.03
N ALA A 844 14.62 -25.09 28.94
CA ALA A 844 14.19 -25.88 27.78
C ALA A 844 13.88 -27.36 28.14
N TYR A 845 14.68 -27.98 29.02
CA TYR A 845 14.46 -29.36 29.46
C TYR A 845 13.12 -29.52 30.21
N SER A 846 12.69 -28.51 30.98
CA SER A 846 11.43 -28.50 31.72
C SER A 846 10.18 -28.25 30.85
N ALA A 847 10.37 -27.75 29.62
CA ALA A 847 9.35 -27.70 28.57
C ALA A 847 9.27 -29.03 27.79
N LEU A 848 10.42 -29.64 27.50
CA LEU A 848 10.54 -30.92 26.78
C LEU A 848 10.09 -32.14 27.63
N LYS A 849 10.03 -32.02 28.96
CA LYS A 849 9.66 -33.14 29.85
C LYS A 849 8.22 -33.60 29.63
N GLY A 850 8.08 -34.77 29.02
CA GLY A 850 6.83 -35.47 28.79
C GLY A 850 6.02 -34.93 27.62
N CYS A 851 6.65 -34.23 26.66
CA CYS A 851 6.00 -33.84 25.42
C CYS A 851 5.97 -34.98 24.39
N ASP A 852 4.96 -34.95 23.52
CA ASP A 852 4.76 -35.83 22.37
C ASP A 852 5.43 -35.24 21.09
N CYS A 853 5.81 -33.96 21.10
CA CYS A 853 6.54 -33.27 20.04
C CYS A 853 7.36 -32.09 20.60
N ALA A 854 8.51 -31.79 19.99
CA ALA A 854 9.30 -30.57 20.23
C ALA A 854 9.32 -29.67 18.98
N CYS A 855 8.73 -28.49 19.10
CA CYS A 855 8.73 -27.46 18.07
C CYS A 855 9.78 -26.39 18.40
N PHE A 856 10.67 -26.08 17.46
CA PHE A 856 11.64 -25.00 17.60
C PHE A 856 11.29 -23.86 16.65
N LEU A 857 11.02 -22.66 17.18
CA LEU A 857 10.52 -21.50 16.40
C LEU A 857 11.52 -20.35 16.32
N THR A 858 12.51 -20.32 17.21
CA THR A 858 13.51 -19.25 17.28
C THR A 858 14.87 -19.85 17.60
N GLU A 859 15.87 -19.55 16.77
CA GLU A 859 17.14 -20.27 16.66
C GLU A 859 18.19 -19.90 17.72
N TRP A 860 17.75 -19.81 18.98
CA TRP A 860 18.58 -19.55 20.15
C TRP A 860 19.73 -20.56 20.28
N GLU A 861 20.92 -20.04 20.55
CA GLU A 861 22.16 -20.83 20.59
C GLU A 861 22.20 -21.86 21.75
N GLU A 862 21.37 -21.67 22.79
CA GLU A 862 21.13 -22.66 23.84
C GLU A 862 20.52 -23.95 23.27
N PHE A 863 19.59 -23.84 22.32
CA PHE A 863 18.81 -24.98 21.82
C PHE A 863 19.68 -25.95 20.99
N LYS A 864 20.66 -25.43 20.24
CA LYS A 864 21.65 -26.24 19.50
C LYS A 864 22.60 -27.00 20.44
N LYS A 865 22.75 -26.52 21.68
CA LYS A 865 23.65 -27.05 22.71
C LYS A 865 22.96 -27.99 23.71
N LEU A 866 21.70 -28.35 23.48
CA LEU A 866 20.99 -29.35 24.28
C LEU A 866 21.62 -30.74 24.14
N ASP A 867 21.70 -31.47 25.26
CA ASP A 867 22.04 -32.90 25.23
C ASP A 867 20.83 -33.68 24.70
N PHE A 868 20.85 -34.00 23.40
CA PHE A 868 19.76 -34.75 22.78
C PHE A 868 19.63 -36.21 23.28
N LYS A 869 20.64 -36.81 23.93
CA LYS A 869 20.49 -38.10 24.65
C LYS A 869 19.69 -37.92 25.94
N LYS A 870 19.78 -36.77 26.61
CA LYS A 870 18.88 -36.39 27.72
C LYS A 870 17.50 -35.96 27.23
N VAL A 871 17.40 -35.20 26.13
CA VAL A 871 16.10 -34.84 25.54
C VAL A 871 15.30 -36.09 25.15
N LYS A 872 15.92 -37.09 24.50
CA LYS A 872 15.24 -38.35 24.14
C LYS A 872 14.65 -39.09 25.33
N ARG A 873 15.32 -39.05 26.49
CA ARG A 873 14.86 -39.63 27.76
C ARG A 873 13.81 -38.79 28.50
N LEU A 874 13.60 -37.54 28.08
CA LEU A 874 12.60 -36.63 28.66
C LEU A 874 11.29 -36.59 27.87
N MET A 875 11.35 -36.77 26.55
CA MET A 875 10.18 -36.79 25.65
C MET A 875 9.47 -38.15 25.70
N ARG A 876 8.20 -38.19 25.29
CA ARG A 876 7.44 -39.44 25.10
C ARG A 876 7.66 -40.06 23.73
N LEU A 877 7.69 -39.21 22.70
CA LEU A 877 8.01 -39.55 21.33
C LEU A 877 9.20 -38.68 20.91
N PRO A 878 10.24 -39.22 20.26
CA PRO A 878 11.39 -38.44 19.84
C PRO A 878 11.11 -37.72 18.52
N LEU A 879 10.05 -36.90 18.48
CA LEU A 879 9.62 -36.12 17.31
C LEU A 879 10.05 -34.65 17.46
N VAL A 880 10.93 -34.20 16.55
CA VAL A 880 11.43 -32.82 16.47
C VAL A 880 10.94 -32.20 15.18
N ILE A 881 10.33 -31.02 15.28
CA ILE A 881 9.86 -30.23 14.14
C ILE A 881 10.50 -28.84 14.25
N ASP A 882 11.45 -28.56 13.36
CA ASP A 882 12.32 -27.38 13.40
C ASP A 882 11.87 -26.34 12.37
N GLY A 883 11.38 -25.19 12.86
CA GLY A 883 10.90 -24.09 12.03
C GLY A 883 12.00 -23.14 11.55
N ARG A 884 13.27 -23.45 11.81
CA ARG A 884 14.45 -22.62 11.48
C ARG A 884 15.62 -23.41 10.91
N ASN A 885 15.49 -24.73 10.72
CA ASN A 885 16.53 -25.65 10.26
C ASN A 885 17.89 -25.42 10.99
N MET A 886 17.84 -25.36 12.32
CA MET A 886 19.01 -25.02 13.14
C MET A 886 19.66 -26.23 13.83
N LEU A 887 19.02 -27.40 13.78
CA LEU A 887 19.50 -28.64 14.36
C LEU A 887 20.02 -29.63 13.29
N ASP A 888 21.09 -30.35 13.63
CA ASP A 888 21.69 -31.36 12.77
C ASP A 888 20.76 -32.58 12.60
N LYS A 889 20.09 -32.64 11.45
CA LYS A 889 19.20 -33.74 11.03
C LYS A 889 19.88 -35.10 11.19
N SER A 890 21.09 -35.27 10.65
CA SER A 890 21.79 -36.57 10.65
C SER A 890 22.13 -37.04 12.06
N LYS A 891 22.56 -36.13 12.94
CA LYS A 891 22.83 -36.41 14.35
C LYS A 891 21.57 -36.77 15.13
N LEU A 892 20.44 -36.12 14.85
CA LEU A 892 19.15 -36.45 15.47
C LEU A 892 18.62 -37.81 14.99
N GLU A 893 18.67 -38.08 13.68
CA GLU A 893 18.27 -39.37 13.10
C GLU A 893 19.15 -40.52 13.62
N LYS A 894 20.47 -40.33 13.73
CA LYS A 894 21.40 -41.30 14.37
C LYS A 894 21.15 -41.51 15.87
N LEU A 895 20.58 -40.52 16.56
CA LEU A 895 20.09 -40.68 17.93
C LEU A 895 18.68 -41.31 17.98
N GLY A 896 18.08 -41.61 16.82
CA GLY A 896 16.74 -42.18 16.69
C GLY A 896 15.63 -41.20 17.05
N PHE A 897 15.73 -39.96 16.55
CA PHE A 897 14.62 -39.01 16.46
C PHE A 897 14.03 -39.01 15.05
N THR A 898 12.73 -38.75 14.95
CA THR A 898 12.10 -38.27 13.71
C THR A 898 12.33 -36.76 13.65
N TYR A 899 13.07 -36.29 12.65
CA TYR A 899 13.34 -34.86 12.43
C TYR A 899 12.62 -34.35 11.18
N ILE A 900 11.92 -33.22 11.31
CA ILE A 900 11.22 -32.56 10.21
C ILE A 900 11.55 -31.06 10.24
N GLY A 901 12.37 -30.62 9.30
CA GLY A 901 12.60 -29.19 9.03
C GLY A 901 11.66 -28.65 7.95
N MET A 902 11.90 -27.39 7.57
CA MET A 902 11.29 -26.73 6.42
C MET A 902 12.14 -27.02 5.17
N GLY A 903 11.62 -27.73 4.17
CA GLY A 903 12.35 -28.09 2.94
C GLY A 903 13.43 -29.15 3.10
N THR A 904 13.38 -29.99 4.14
CA THR A 904 14.42 -30.99 4.47
C THR A 904 14.02 -32.42 4.10
N SER A 905 13.14 -32.56 3.10
CA SER A 905 12.47 -33.77 2.62
C SER A 905 11.68 -34.61 3.65
N TYR A 906 10.39 -34.82 3.38
CA TYR A 906 9.50 -35.72 4.11
C TYR A 906 9.01 -36.81 3.15
N MET A 907 9.44 -38.05 3.37
CA MET A 907 9.05 -39.20 2.54
C MET A 907 7.58 -39.56 2.78
N ARG A 908 6.67 -38.98 1.98
CA ARG A 908 5.35 -39.58 1.75
C ARG A 908 5.53 -40.94 1.08
N LYS A 909 5.60 -42.00 1.88
CA LYS A 909 5.21 -43.33 1.39
C LYS A 909 3.75 -43.23 0.97
N LYS A 910 3.48 -43.50 -0.31
CA LYS A 910 2.14 -43.82 -0.79
C LYS A 910 1.72 -45.19 -0.25
#